data_AF-A0A2V7NTZ4-F1
#
_entry.id   AF-A0A2V7NTZ4-F1
#
_cell.length_a   1.000
_cell.length_b   1.000
_cell.length_c   1.000
_cell.angle_alpha   90.00
_cell.angle_beta   90.00
_cell.angle_gamma   90.00
#
_symmetry.space_group_name_H-M   'P 1'
#
loop_
_entity.id
_entity.type
_entity.pdbx_description
1 polymer ?
#
loop_
_entity_poly.entity_id
_entity_poly.type
_entity_poly.pdbx_seq_one_letter_code
_entity_poly.pdbx_strand_id
1 'polypeptide(L)'
;MSDLTLRLYHGLPAPARSVAATLHGWYLRWWRYGPDAERLVAEARERERWSAERWRVWREERLAYLLHRAATRVPYYRQQWEARRRNGDCASWEQLEHWPILEKDAVRAQPRAFVADDCDVRRMLREQTSGTTGKPLVLWRSRRTLEQLYALSAARTRLWHGVTGNDRWAMLGGQLVVPVEQARPPFWVWNAALRQLYLSSYHLARELIPYYLDALARYRIVYLYGYASSMTALALEALRLGRRDLRLRVAITNSEPLLKHQRAAIADAFGCPVRETYGMAETVAAASECDAGTLHQWPEVGFIERFADGAPAAAQASGELVCTGLLNPDMPLVRYRVGDSGRVADPTAGCRCGRTLPALAAIDGRTNDLLITRDGRRVYWLNPVFYGLPLREAQIVQEHLERLRVRYSPAPGFSADTAREIVARLRARMGAVAVELEEVAVVPHSAAGKLRAVVCELPADEKAAALARRATAGRGTDGPGARPDTGPSPGPRATEPPLPLISVVIPCRDEEPYIGACLESILGSDYPQERLEVLVADGMSRDQSRDIVARYAVQHPSIRLLDNPQQVTPTGLNAAIRMARGDIIMRMDAHAVYPPHYIPRLVAALRETAADNVGGVIATLPADDTPIARAIAAALAHPFGVGNAYFRIGVTEPRLVQNIPFGCWQRDVFTRIGLFDEEMVRNQDDEFNQRLIQHGGRILLVPDVVSQYYARRSLRQVARMYLGYGYFKPLVFRKVGRVMNLRQLIPALFILSLALTAAASAWIPGARFAFFGIVGAYAAAVLGCAFHTALRHGAACGAAAAAVFPTLHVSYGLGFIRGVWDHTVRRHRRRAAVAVLPQTAGRQAAAVQPRDS
;
A
#
# COMPACT_ATOMS: atom_id res chain seq x y z
N MET A 1 1.48 6.88 6.14
CA MET A 1 0.45 7.07 7.18
C MET A 1 -0.88 7.20 6.45
N SER A 2 -2.01 6.75 7.01
CA SER A 2 -3.30 7.09 6.41
C SER A 2 -3.59 8.59 6.61
N ASP A 3 -4.44 9.17 5.76
CA ASP A 3 -4.83 10.59 5.86
C ASP A 3 -5.39 10.94 7.24
N LEU A 4 -6.15 10.03 7.86
CA LEU A 4 -6.67 10.21 9.21
C LEU A 4 -5.54 10.27 10.25
N THR A 5 -4.55 9.36 10.18
CA THR A 5 -3.42 9.38 11.11
C THR A 5 -2.54 10.62 10.90
N LEU A 6 -2.38 11.07 9.65
CA LEU A 6 -1.64 12.29 9.35
C LEU A 6 -2.37 13.52 9.91
N ARG A 7 -3.68 13.64 9.71
CA ARG A 7 -4.50 14.72 10.30
C ARG A 7 -4.46 14.73 11.83
N LEU A 8 -4.56 13.56 12.47
CA LEU A 8 -4.43 13.43 13.93
C LEU A 8 -3.05 13.87 14.42
N TYR A 9 -1.99 13.43 13.73
CA TYR A 9 -0.61 13.84 14.05
C TYR A 9 -0.40 15.35 13.86
N HIS A 10 -0.93 15.91 12.78
CA HIS A 10 -0.85 17.34 12.45
C HIS A 10 -1.63 18.22 13.43
N GLY A 11 -2.70 17.70 14.05
CA GLY A 11 -3.43 18.37 15.13
C GLY A 11 -2.71 18.38 16.49
N LEU A 12 -1.59 17.67 16.65
CA LEU A 12 -0.82 17.67 17.89
C LEU A 12 -0.02 18.97 18.07
N PRO A 13 0.12 19.50 19.30
CA PRO A 13 1.04 20.61 19.58
C PRO A 13 2.49 20.19 19.32
N ALA A 14 3.37 21.17 19.05
CA ALA A 14 4.75 20.90 18.62
C ALA A 14 5.59 19.98 19.54
N PRO A 15 5.51 20.09 20.88
CA PRO A 15 6.19 19.13 21.76
C PRO A 15 5.67 17.71 21.58
N ALA A 16 4.35 17.53 21.46
CA ALA A 16 3.73 16.22 21.24
C ALA A 16 4.10 15.63 19.86
N ARG A 17 4.22 16.45 18.82
CA ARG A 17 4.75 16.00 17.51
C ARG A 17 6.18 15.49 17.60
N SER A 18 7.03 16.13 18.42
CA SER A 18 8.41 15.68 18.67
C SER A 18 8.46 14.38 19.48
N VAL A 19 7.57 14.21 20.46
CA VAL A 19 7.40 12.93 21.18
C VAL A 19 6.98 11.82 20.23
N ALA A 20 5.96 12.07 19.39
CA ALA A 20 5.50 11.11 18.40
C ALA A 20 6.60 10.76 17.37
N ALA A 21 7.34 11.75 16.88
CA ALA A 21 8.50 11.54 16.01
C ALA A 21 9.60 10.71 16.70
N THR A 22 9.83 10.93 17.99
CA THR A 22 10.79 10.17 18.80
C THR A 22 10.36 8.71 19.01
N LEU A 23 9.07 8.46 19.30
CA LEU A 23 8.53 7.10 19.43
C LEU A 23 8.63 6.35 18.10
N HIS A 24 8.28 7.01 16.98
CA HIS A 24 8.48 6.44 15.66
C HIS A 24 9.97 6.22 15.35
N GLY A 25 10.84 7.13 15.79
CA GLY A 25 12.29 7.00 15.69
C GLY A 25 12.84 5.76 16.41
N TRP A 26 12.31 5.40 17.58
CA TRP A 26 12.66 4.17 18.28
C TRP A 26 12.25 2.93 17.49
N TYR A 27 11.03 2.93 16.93
CA TYR A 27 10.57 1.88 16.04
C TYR A 27 11.49 1.72 14.82
N LEU A 28 11.84 2.82 14.15
CA LEU A 28 12.76 2.79 13.01
C LEU A 28 14.17 2.34 13.43
N ARG A 29 14.65 2.77 14.60
CA ARG A 29 15.95 2.34 15.13
C ARG A 29 15.98 0.83 15.34
N TRP A 30 14.92 0.26 15.90
CA TRP A 30 14.78 -1.19 16.10
C TRP A 30 14.81 -1.98 14.77
N TRP A 31 14.26 -1.42 13.69
CA TRP A 31 14.32 -2.03 12.35
C TRP A 31 15.66 -1.89 11.64
N ARG A 32 16.38 -0.78 11.88
CA ARG A 32 17.56 -0.39 11.09
C ARG A 32 18.88 -0.74 11.77
N TYR A 33 18.91 -0.77 13.09
CA TYR A 33 20.13 -0.86 13.89
C TYR A 33 19.95 -1.95 14.97
N GLY A 34 20.01 -3.21 14.52
CA GLY A 34 20.02 -4.37 15.39
C GLY A 34 21.38 -4.68 16.03
N PRO A 35 21.49 -5.80 16.77
CA PRO A 35 22.73 -6.21 17.44
C PRO A 35 23.93 -6.36 16.50
N ASP A 36 23.69 -6.73 15.23
CA ASP A 36 24.72 -6.94 14.23
C ASP A 36 25.19 -5.66 13.52
N ALA A 37 24.62 -4.48 13.84
CA ALA A 37 24.85 -3.26 13.07
C ALA A 37 26.35 -2.88 12.96
N GLU A 38 27.10 -2.96 14.06
CA GLU A 38 28.52 -2.61 14.08
C GLU A 38 29.37 -3.60 13.26
N ARG A 39 29.08 -4.90 13.38
CA ARG A 39 29.72 -5.96 12.59
C ARG A 39 29.48 -5.74 11.09
N LEU A 40 28.23 -5.49 10.70
CA LEU A 40 27.87 -5.24 9.30
C LEU A 40 28.54 -3.98 8.74
N VAL A 41 28.70 -2.93 9.54
CA VAL A 41 29.44 -1.72 9.15
C VAL A 41 30.93 -2.03 8.97
N ALA A 42 31.54 -2.81 9.85
CA ALA A 42 32.93 -3.23 9.74
C ALA A 42 33.18 -4.06 8.47
N GLU A 43 32.31 -5.04 8.20
CA GLU A 43 32.36 -5.85 6.96
C GLU A 43 32.23 -4.98 5.70
N ALA A 44 31.31 -3.99 5.71
CA ALA A 44 31.13 -3.09 4.59
C ALA A 44 32.39 -2.26 4.29
N ARG A 45 33.15 -1.87 5.34
CA ARG A 45 34.41 -1.13 5.23
C ARG A 45 35.57 -2.02 4.77
N GLU A 46 35.63 -3.27 5.24
CA GLU A 46 36.63 -4.24 4.76
C GLU A 46 36.51 -4.44 3.24
N ARG A 47 35.26 -4.55 2.75
CA ARG A 47 34.94 -4.72 1.33
C ARG A 47 35.40 -3.57 0.43
N GLU A 48 35.61 -2.37 0.96
CA GLU A 48 36.04 -1.20 0.17
C GLU A 48 37.44 -1.34 -0.44
N ARG A 49 38.21 -2.32 0.03
CA ARG A 49 39.59 -2.61 -0.40
C ARG A 49 39.76 -4.00 -1.01
N TRP A 50 38.67 -4.73 -1.24
CA TRP A 50 38.75 -6.04 -1.90
C TRP A 50 39.28 -5.91 -3.33
N SER A 51 40.02 -6.92 -3.79
CA SER A 51 40.46 -6.98 -5.20
C SER A 51 39.27 -7.10 -6.14
N ALA A 52 39.45 -6.70 -7.40
CA ALA A 52 38.43 -6.84 -8.44
C ALA A 52 37.96 -8.29 -8.58
N GLU A 53 38.87 -9.26 -8.45
CA GLU A 53 38.57 -10.69 -8.52
C GLU A 53 37.71 -11.16 -7.33
N ARG A 54 38.04 -10.75 -6.09
CA ARG A 54 37.22 -11.08 -4.92
C ARG A 54 35.81 -10.48 -5.03
N TRP A 55 35.70 -9.28 -5.58
CA TRP A 55 34.40 -8.66 -5.90
C TRP A 55 33.64 -9.39 -7.01
N ARG A 56 34.33 -9.94 -8.01
CA ARG A 56 33.73 -10.73 -9.08
C ARG A 56 33.09 -11.99 -8.51
N VAL A 57 33.86 -12.80 -7.79
CA VAL A 57 33.40 -14.05 -7.17
C VAL A 57 32.21 -13.80 -6.23
N TRP A 58 32.31 -12.83 -5.30
CA TRP A 58 31.23 -12.54 -4.36
C TRP A 58 29.93 -12.13 -5.06
N ARG A 59 30.03 -11.33 -6.14
CA ARG A 59 28.85 -10.90 -6.90
C ARG A 59 28.23 -12.04 -7.69
N GLU A 60 29.04 -12.88 -8.31
CA GLU A 60 28.56 -14.06 -9.05
C GLU A 60 27.80 -15.01 -8.11
N GLU A 61 28.36 -15.33 -6.94
CA GLU A 61 27.68 -16.16 -5.93
C GLU A 61 26.37 -15.53 -5.45
N ARG A 62 26.40 -14.22 -5.16
CA ARG A 62 25.21 -13.49 -4.69
C ARG A 62 24.12 -13.45 -5.75
N LEU A 63 24.50 -13.21 -7.00
CA LEU A 63 23.60 -13.16 -8.14
C LEU A 63 22.99 -14.54 -8.38
N ALA A 64 23.80 -15.60 -8.43
CA ALA A 64 23.32 -16.97 -8.61
C ALA A 64 22.31 -17.36 -7.52
N TYR A 65 22.62 -17.10 -6.25
CA TYR A 65 21.69 -17.31 -5.14
C TYR A 65 20.36 -16.56 -5.34
N LEU A 66 20.42 -15.29 -5.74
CA LEU A 66 19.24 -14.46 -5.91
C LEU A 66 18.39 -14.90 -7.09
N LEU A 67 19.00 -15.22 -8.23
CA LEU A 67 18.30 -15.73 -9.42
C LEU A 67 17.65 -17.08 -9.15
N HIS A 68 18.35 -17.99 -8.49
CA HIS A 68 17.80 -19.28 -8.07
C HIS A 68 16.60 -19.09 -7.14
N ARG A 69 16.72 -18.23 -6.12
CA ARG A 69 15.61 -17.94 -5.20
C ARG A 69 14.44 -17.26 -5.90
N ALA A 70 14.70 -16.32 -6.81
CA ALA A 70 13.67 -15.68 -7.62
C ALA A 70 12.90 -16.73 -8.43
N ALA A 71 13.58 -17.60 -9.17
CA ALA A 71 12.94 -18.60 -10.03
C ALA A 71 12.17 -19.66 -9.22
N THR A 72 12.65 -20.03 -8.03
CA THR A 72 12.09 -21.15 -7.25
C THR A 72 11.13 -20.72 -6.14
N ARG A 73 11.29 -19.55 -5.54
CA ARG A 73 10.54 -19.11 -4.34
C ARG A 73 9.63 -17.92 -4.56
N VAL A 74 9.78 -17.15 -5.65
CA VAL A 74 8.97 -15.96 -5.91
C VAL A 74 7.89 -16.26 -6.96
N PRO A 75 6.60 -16.15 -6.62
CA PRO A 75 5.49 -16.54 -7.51
C PRO A 75 5.56 -15.98 -8.92
N TYR A 76 5.81 -14.67 -9.06
CA TYR A 76 5.84 -14.01 -10.35
C TYR A 76 6.89 -14.63 -11.29
N TYR A 77 8.13 -14.78 -10.82
CA TYR A 77 9.21 -15.33 -11.63
C TYR A 77 9.06 -16.84 -11.84
N ARG A 78 8.57 -17.58 -10.83
CA ARG A 78 8.30 -19.02 -10.99
C ARG A 78 7.29 -19.27 -12.11
N GLN A 79 6.17 -18.55 -12.11
CA GLN A 79 5.15 -18.66 -13.16
C GLN A 79 5.70 -18.24 -14.53
N GLN A 80 6.53 -17.20 -14.58
CA GLN A 80 7.20 -16.77 -15.81
C GLN A 80 8.11 -17.87 -16.38
N TRP A 81 8.94 -18.50 -15.55
CA TRP A 81 9.82 -19.59 -15.97
C TRP A 81 9.07 -20.86 -16.32
N GLU A 82 8.03 -21.23 -15.57
CA GLU A 82 7.14 -22.35 -15.90
C GLU A 82 6.46 -22.16 -17.26
N ALA A 83 5.98 -20.95 -17.56
CA ALA A 83 5.38 -20.63 -18.85
C ALA A 83 6.40 -20.74 -19.99
N ARG A 84 7.63 -20.26 -19.79
CA ARG A 84 8.72 -20.41 -20.77
C ARG A 84 9.06 -21.87 -21.02
N ARG A 85 9.17 -22.68 -19.96
CA ARG A 85 9.42 -24.13 -20.06
C ARG A 85 8.32 -24.86 -20.81
N ARG A 86 7.04 -24.52 -20.56
CA ARG A 86 5.90 -25.07 -21.33
C ARG A 86 5.98 -24.73 -22.82
N ASN A 87 6.61 -23.61 -23.17
CA ASN A 87 6.81 -23.18 -24.56
C ASN A 87 8.14 -23.70 -25.17
N GLY A 88 8.82 -24.66 -24.53
CA GLY A 88 10.02 -25.31 -25.07
C GLY A 88 11.34 -24.58 -24.81
N ASP A 89 11.37 -23.54 -23.96
CA ASP A 89 12.60 -22.84 -23.61
C ASP A 89 13.46 -23.67 -22.64
N CYS A 90 14.72 -23.98 -23.02
CA CYS A 90 15.69 -24.72 -22.20
C CYS A 90 16.74 -23.84 -21.49
N ALA A 91 16.64 -22.51 -21.58
CA ALA A 91 17.61 -21.57 -21.04
C ALA A 91 17.72 -21.67 -19.50
N SER A 92 18.95 -21.66 -18.93
CA SER A 92 19.15 -21.68 -17.48
C SER A 92 18.76 -20.35 -16.83
N TRP A 93 18.00 -20.40 -15.73
CA TRP A 93 17.68 -19.21 -14.93
C TRP A 93 18.89 -18.70 -14.12
N GLU A 94 20.00 -19.43 -14.06
CA GLU A 94 21.20 -18.98 -13.36
C GLU A 94 21.97 -17.91 -14.15
N GLN A 95 21.68 -17.77 -15.44
CA GLN A 95 22.28 -16.75 -16.30
C GLN A 95 21.36 -15.54 -16.39
N LEU A 96 21.86 -14.37 -15.96
CA LEU A 96 21.08 -13.13 -15.91
C LEU A 96 20.52 -12.72 -17.27
N GLU A 97 21.27 -12.93 -18.36
CA GLU A 97 20.90 -12.54 -19.72
C GLU A 97 19.60 -13.20 -20.21
N HIS A 98 19.28 -14.40 -19.70
CA HIS A 98 18.06 -15.11 -20.04
C HIS A 98 16.80 -14.52 -19.38
N TRP A 99 16.95 -13.69 -18.35
CA TRP A 99 15.80 -13.05 -17.69
C TRP A 99 15.29 -11.90 -18.55
N PRO A 100 13.96 -11.71 -18.68
CA PRO A 100 13.42 -10.55 -19.37
C PRO A 100 13.62 -9.28 -18.52
N ILE A 101 13.65 -8.13 -19.18
CA ILE A 101 13.66 -6.84 -18.47
C ILE A 101 12.32 -6.67 -17.73
N LEU A 102 12.40 -6.36 -16.44
CA LEU A 102 11.26 -6.14 -15.57
C LEU A 102 10.83 -4.68 -15.62
N GLU A 103 9.65 -4.45 -16.18
CA GLU A 103 9.02 -3.13 -16.22
C GLU A 103 8.37 -2.75 -14.89
N LYS A 104 8.36 -1.45 -14.58
CA LYS A 104 7.82 -0.90 -13.34
C LYS A 104 6.34 -1.24 -13.11
N ASP A 105 5.57 -1.28 -14.19
CA ASP A 105 4.13 -1.51 -14.12
C ASP A 105 3.77 -2.95 -13.73
N ALA A 106 4.62 -3.93 -14.06
CA ALA A 106 4.44 -5.30 -13.60
C ALA A 106 4.51 -5.39 -12.06
N VAL A 107 5.50 -4.72 -11.46
CA VAL A 107 5.65 -4.66 -10.00
C VAL A 107 4.50 -3.89 -9.35
N ARG A 108 4.01 -2.82 -9.99
CA ARG A 108 2.85 -2.04 -9.50
C ARG A 108 1.55 -2.82 -9.52
N ALA A 109 1.31 -3.59 -10.58
CA ALA A 109 0.07 -4.34 -10.74
C ALA A 109 -0.08 -5.43 -9.68
N GLN A 110 1.01 -6.15 -9.37
CA GLN A 110 0.97 -7.31 -8.48
C GLN A 110 2.15 -7.34 -7.49
N PRO A 111 2.33 -6.33 -6.62
CA PRO A 111 3.54 -6.19 -5.82
C PRO A 111 3.76 -7.37 -4.85
N ARG A 112 2.69 -8.02 -4.39
CA ARG A 112 2.79 -9.20 -3.50
C ARG A 112 3.34 -10.44 -4.21
N ALA A 113 3.16 -10.57 -5.53
CA ALA A 113 3.65 -11.70 -6.32
C ALA A 113 5.18 -11.71 -6.48
N PHE A 114 5.83 -10.56 -6.21
CA PHE A 114 7.28 -10.41 -6.22
C PHE A 114 7.94 -10.75 -4.88
N VAL A 115 7.16 -11.07 -3.84
CA VAL A 115 7.68 -11.47 -2.53
C VAL A 115 7.73 -12.99 -2.44
N ALA A 116 8.84 -13.54 -1.95
CA ALA A 116 9.03 -14.98 -1.83
C ALA A 116 7.98 -15.64 -0.91
N ASP A 117 7.58 -16.88 -1.24
CA ASP A 117 6.48 -17.60 -0.57
C ASP A 117 6.79 -17.98 0.88
N ASP A 118 8.06 -18.16 1.21
CA ASP A 118 8.55 -18.44 2.57
C ASP A 118 8.57 -17.19 3.47
N CYS A 119 8.26 -16.00 2.92
CA CYS A 119 8.22 -14.75 3.68
C CYS A 119 6.83 -14.46 4.26
N ASP A 120 6.79 -14.20 5.57
CA ASP A 120 5.64 -13.60 6.24
C ASP A 120 5.68 -12.07 6.12
N VAL A 121 4.93 -11.51 5.16
CA VAL A 121 4.83 -10.06 4.95
C VAL A 121 4.32 -9.27 6.16
N ARG A 122 3.67 -9.92 7.14
CA ARG A 122 3.25 -9.25 8.38
C ARG A 122 4.44 -8.93 9.29
N ARG A 123 5.56 -9.62 9.10
CA ARG A 123 6.84 -9.44 9.80
C ARG A 123 7.87 -8.68 8.97
N MET A 124 7.46 -8.08 7.86
CA MET A 124 8.32 -7.28 6.99
C MET A 124 7.90 -5.81 7.03
N LEU A 125 8.87 -4.92 6.81
CA LEU A 125 8.57 -3.50 6.65
C LEU A 125 7.98 -3.29 5.25
N ARG A 126 6.79 -2.70 5.19
CA ARG A 126 6.14 -2.27 3.94
C ARG A 126 6.41 -0.79 3.71
N GLU A 127 7.05 -0.48 2.60
CA GLU A 127 7.34 0.90 2.18
C GLU A 127 6.68 1.20 0.83
N GLN A 128 6.47 2.50 0.58
CA GLN A 128 5.91 3.00 -0.67
C GLN A 128 6.88 4.01 -1.28
N THR A 129 7.05 3.96 -2.60
CA THR A 129 7.88 4.95 -3.31
C THR A 129 7.12 6.26 -3.45
N SER A 130 7.84 7.39 -3.43
CA SER A 130 7.27 8.74 -3.61
C SER A 130 6.61 9.00 -4.98
N GLY A 131 6.78 8.11 -5.97
CA GLY A 131 6.01 8.08 -7.22
C GLY A 131 5.98 9.38 -8.03
N THR A 132 6.92 9.59 -8.94
CA THR A 132 6.89 10.77 -9.85
C THR A 132 5.75 10.79 -10.87
N THR A 133 5.01 9.68 -10.99
CA THR A 133 3.83 9.52 -11.86
C THR A 133 2.53 9.31 -11.06
N GLY A 134 2.52 9.63 -9.76
CA GLY A 134 1.34 9.53 -8.90
C GLY A 134 0.97 8.12 -8.41
N LYS A 135 1.47 7.05 -9.06
CA LYS A 135 1.28 5.65 -8.61
C LYS A 135 2.51 5.11 -7.86
N PRO A 136 2.45 4.97 -6.52
CA PRO A 136 3.57 4.46 -5.74
C PRO A 136 3.77 2.95 -5.95
N LEU A 137 5.02 2.50 -6.03
CA LEU A 137 5.35 1.08 -5.85
C LEU A 137 5.27 0.70 -4.37
N VAL A 138 4.81 -0.51 -4.09
CA VAL A 138 4.82 -1.11 -2.75
C VAL A 138 5.99 -2.08 -2.66
N LEU A 139 6.84 -1.92 -1.68
CA LEU A 139 8.05 -2.72 -1.48
C LEU A 139 8.04 -3.35 -0.09
N TRP A 140 8.43 -4.62 0.00
CA TRP A 140 8.63 -5.32 1.28
C TRP A 140 10.11 -5.58 1.52
N ARG A 141 10.54 -5.33 2.76
CA ARG A 141 11.91 -5.57 3.20
C ARG A 141 11.89 -6.31 4.52
N SER A 142 12.67 -7.38 4.62
CA SER A 142 12.92 -8.01 5.91
C SER A 142 13.83 -7.13 6.76
N ARG A 143 13.82 -7.40 8.07
CA ARG A 143 14.70 -6.70 9.01
C ARG A 143 16.17 -6.85 8.62
N ARG A 144 16.57 -8.05 8.19
CA ARG A 144 17.93 -8.36 7.74
C ARG A 144 18.35 -7.46 6.58
N THR A 145 17.50 -7.33 5.55
CA THR A 145 17.77 -6.44 4.41
C THR A 145 17.94 -4.98 4.83
N LEU A 146 17.12 -4.50 5.77
CA LEU A 146 17.23 -3.13 6.29
C LEU A 146 18.53 -2.93 7.08
N GLU A 147 18.88 -3.85 7.99
CA GLU A 147 20.12 -3.76 8.76
C GLU A 147 21.35 -3.72 7.84
N GLN A 148 21.38 -4.55 6.80
CA GLN A 148 22.45 -4.51 5.79
C GLN A 148 22.49 -3.20 5.01
N LEU A 149 21.33 -2.69 4.55
CA LEU A 149 21.24 -1.43 3.81
C LEU A 149 21.75 -0.24 4.64
N TYR A 150 21.31 -0.16 5.90
CA TYR A 150 21.68 0.94 6.79
C TYR A 150 23.11 0.81 7.31
N ALA A 151 23.68 -0.39 7.39
CA ALA A 151 25.11 -0.60 7.63
C ALA A 151 25.95 -0.09 6.45
N LEU A 152 25.57 -0.43 5.21
CA LEU A 152 26.23 0.10 4.01
C LEU A 152 26.15 1.64 3.95
N SER A 153 24.97 2.21 4.24
CA SER A 153 24.79 3.66 4.32
C SER A 153 25.62 4.31 5.44
N ALA A 154 25.69 3.69 6.62
CA ALA A 154 26.55 4.20 7.70
C ALA A 154 28.03 4.19 7.29
N ALA A 155 28.51 3.11 6.69
CA ALA A 155 29.89 3.01 6.21
C ALA A 155 30.19 4.05 5.10
N ARG A 156 29.36 4.09 4.06
CA ARG A 156 29.68 4.76 2.80
C ARG A 156 29.04 6.12 2.59
N THR A 157 28.14 6.54 3.46
CA THR A 157 27.53 7.88 3.40
C THR A 157 27.93 8.74 4.60
N ARG A 158 28.23 8.12 5.75
CA ARG A 158 28.55 8.85 6.99
C ARG A 158 30.03 8.76 7.35
N LEU A 159 30.55 7.54 7.57
CA LEU A 159 31.92 7.36 8.06
C LEU A 159 32.98 7.86 7.08
N TRP A 160 32.73 7.81 5.76
CA TRP A 160 33.59 8.42 4.74
C TRP A 160 33.82 9.93 4.94
N HIS A 161 32.92 10.60 5.66
CA HIS A 161 32.97 12.05 5.89
C HIS A 161 33.11 12.38 7.38
N GLY A 162 33.53 11.42 8.20
CA GLY A 162 33.82 11.63 9.63
C GLY A 162 32.59 11.92 10.49
N VAL A 163 31.40 11.50 10.06
CA VAL A 163 30.16 11.56 10.86
C VAL A 163 29.63 10.16 11.16
N THR A 164 28.88 10.04 12.25
CA THR A 164 28.37 8.78 12.80
C THR A 164 26.87 8.86 13.08
N GLY A 165 26.26 7.73 13.45
CA GLY A 165 24.88 7.71 13.93
C GLY A 165 24.66 8.38 15.29
N ASN A 166 25.75 8.73 16.00
CA ASN A 166 25.69 9.44 17.27
C ASN A 166 25.69 10.97 17.08
N ASP A 167 26.04 11.46 15.91
CA ASP A 167 26.04 12.90 15.63
C ASP A 167 24.61 13.42 15.42
N ARG A 168 24.38 14.66 15.84
CA ARG A 168 23.10 15.34 15.61
C ARG A 168 23.04 15.79 14.16
N TRP A 169 21.94 15.51 13.49
CA TRP A 169 21.82 15.80 12.06
C TRP A 169 20.47 16.39 11.73
N ALA A 170 20.39 17.15 10.65
CA ALA A 170 19.12 17.65 10.15
C ALA A 170 18.81 17.10 8.76
N MET A 171 17.53 16.86 8.52
CA MET A 171 17.03 16.33 7.26
C MET A 171 16.04 17.27 6.60
N LEU A 172 16.27 17.56 5.32
CA LEU A 172 15.35 18.25 4.41
C LEU A 172 14.85 17.24 3.38
N GLY A 173 13.80 16.50 3.74
CA GLY A 173 13.19 15.47 2.90
C GLY A 173 11.70 15.70 2.70
N GLY A 174 11.10 15.02 1.73
CA GLY A 174 9.71 15.25 1.31
C GLY A 174 8.62 14.78 2.27
N GLN A 175 8.93 14.27 3.47
CA GLN A 175 7.87 13.87 4.42
C GLN A 175 7.22 15.09 5.07
N LEU A 176 5.88 15.04 5.17
CA LEU A 176 5.06 16.08 5.80
C LEU A 176 5.13 16.01 7.34
N VAL A 177 6.19 16.59 7.91
CA VAL A 177 6.40 16.65 9.37
C VAL A 177 5.54 17.68 10.10
N VAL A 178 5.03 18.67 9.37
CA VAL A 178 4.07 19.69 9.83
C VAL A 178 3.04 19.94 8.72
N PRO A 179 1.85 20.47 9.03
CA PRO A 179 0.87 20.90 8.02
C PRO A 179 1.49 21.90 7.05
N VAL A 180 1.11 21.85 5.77
CA VAL A 180 1.61 22.79 4.74
C VAL A 180 1.05 24.19 4.95
N GLU A 181 -0.11 24.29 5.57
CA GLU A 181 -0.82 25.54 5.88
C GLU A 181 -0.26 26.24 7.13
N GLN A 182 0.74 25.64 7.79
CA GLN A 182 1.27 26.21 9.03
C GLN A 182 2.04 27.50 8.73
N ALA A 183 1.55 28.63 9.25
CA ALA A 183 2.15 29.94 9.00
C ALA A 183 3.21 30.38 10.03
N ARG A 184 3.30 29.71 11.19
CA ARG A 184 4.20 30.07 12.30
C ARG A 184 5.13 28.92 12.69
N PRO A 185 6.35 29.19 13.18
CA PRO A 185 7.26 28.16 13.63
C PRO A 185 6.72 27.40 14.86
N PRO A 186 7.18 26.17 15.14
CA PRO A 186 8.28 25.47 14.46
C PRO A 186 7.83 24.71 13.19
N PHE A 187 8.57 24.88 12.09
CA PHE A 187 8.39 24.13 10.83
C PHE A 187 9.19 22.82 10.79
N TRP A 188 9.50 22.29 11.96
CA TRP A 188 10.36 21.14 12.15
C TRP A 188 9.91 20.31 13.35
N VAL A 189 10.41 19.09 13.41
CA VAL A 189 10.22 18.19 14.55
C VAL A 189 11.55 17.60 15.00
N TRP A 190 11.73 17.47 16.31
CA TRP A 190 12.90 16.82 16.87
C TRP A 190 12.60 15.35 17.15
N ASN A 191 13.43 14.47 16.59
CA ASN A 191 13.40 13.04 16.83
C ASN A 191 14.63 12.66 17.66
N ALA A 192 14.45 12.52 18.97
CA ALA A 192 15.54 12.24 19.90
C ALA A 192 16.14 10.83 19.72
N ALA A 193 15.34 9.85 19.29
CA ALA A 193 15.78 8.47 19.13
C ALA A 193 16.82 8.30 18.03
N LEU A 194 16.77 9.15 17.00
CA LEU A 194 17.73 9.19 15.88
C LEU A 194 18.62 10.44 15.90
N ARG A 195 18.55 11.28 16.96
CA ARG A 195 19.26 12.56 17.08
C ARG A 195 19.06 13.47 15.85
N GLN A 196 17.83 13.47 15.33
CA GLN A 196 17.48 14.04 14.04
C GLN A 196 16.56 15.24 14.20
N LEU A 197 16.92 16.36 13.57
CA LEU A 197 16.03 17.50 13.34
C LEU A 197 15.42 17.37 11.93
N TYR A 198 14.14 17.03 11.85
CA TYR A 198 13.47 16.92 10.55
C TYR A 198 12.84 18.27 10.21
N LEU A 199 13.37 18.91 9.17
CA LEU A 199 12.97 20.21 8.67
C LEU A 199 11.96 20.04 7.52
N SER A 200 10.87 20.81 7.53
CA SER A 200 9.91 20.79 6.42
C SER A 200 10.52 21.43 5.17
N SER A 201 10.53 20.71 4.05
CA SER A 201 10.93 21.24 2.74
C SER A 201 9.87 22.15 2.10
N TYR A 202 8.65 22.20 2.66
CA TYR A 202 7.51 22.94 2.09
C TYR A 202 7.41 24.39 2.59
N HIS A 203 8.17 24.77 3.62
CA HIS A 203 8.13 26.12 4.23
C HIS A 203 9.48 26.83 4.10
N LEU A 204 10.11 26.71 2.93
CA LEU A 204 11.40 27.34 2.60
C LEU A 204 11.24 28.72 1.96
N ALA A 205 10.16 29.44 2.29
CA ALA A 205 10.02 30.84 1.93
C ALA A 205 11.10 31.66 2.62
N ARG A 206 11.60 32.69 1.93
CA ARG A 206 12.77 33.48 2.35
C ARG A 206 12.61 34.05 3.77
N GLU A 207 11.41 34.49 4.10
CA GLU A 207 11.07 35.11 5.38
C GLU A 207 11.05 34.09 6.53
N LEU A 208 10.86 32.81 6.22
CA LEU A 208 10.76 31.72 7.20
C LEU A 208 12.10 31.02 7.46
N ILE A 209 13.02 31.07 6.49
CA ILE A 209 14.35 30.44 6.59
C ILE A 209 15.17 30.89 7.83
N PRO A 210 15.15 32.16 8.29
CA PRO A 210 15.84 32.54 9.52
C PRO A 210 15.55 31.61 10.71
N TYR A 211 14.28 31.18 10.87
CA TYR A 211 13.89 30.24 11.93
C TYR A 211 14.54 28.86 11.80
N TYR A 212 14.80 28.41 10.56
CA TYR A 212 15.51 27.15 10.31
C TYR A 212 16.98 27.26 10.71
N LEU A 213 17.64 28.37 10.37
CA LEU A 213 19.03 28.64 10.74
C LEU A 213 19.19 28.71 12.26
N ASP A 214 18.25 29.37 12.95
CA ASP A 214 18.20 29.38 14.42
C ASP A 214 17.98 27.99 15.01
N ALA A 215 17.12 27.17 14.40
CA ALA A 215 16.93 25.79 14.81
C ALA A 215 18.22 24.96 14.64
N LEU A 216 18.93 25.09 13.52
CA LEU A 216 20.20 24.38 13.30
C LEU A 216 21.22 24.71 14.40
N ALA A 217 21.34 25.98 14.78
CA ALA A 217 22.21 26.44 15.86
C ALA A 217 21.73 25.87 17.21
N ARG A 218 20.44 26.05 17.54
CA ARG A 218 19.83 25.61 18.80
C ARG A 218 19.99 24.12 19.05
N TYR A 219 19.78 23.29 18.03
CA TYR A 219 19.90 21.84 18.14
C TYR A 219 21.35 21.35 18.00
N ARG A 220 22.30 22.23 17.68
CA ARG A 220 23.73 21.92 17.48
C ARG A 220 23.92 20.84 16.41
N ILE A 221 23.38 21.10 15.24
CA ILE A 221 23.42 20.17 14.11
C ILE A 221 24.85 20.06 13.57
N VAL A 222 25.29 18.83 13.31
CA VAL A 222 26.64 18.48 12.84
C VAL A 222 26.69 18.30 11.32
N TYR A 223 25.66 17.72 10.72
CA TYR A 223 25.60 17.52 9.27
C TYR A 223 24.16 17.60 8.72
N LEU A 224 24.07 17.91 7.43
CA LEU A 224 22.80 17.97 6.69
C LEU A 224 22.63 16.77 5.75
N TYR A 225 21.39 16.35 5.57
CA TYR A 225 21.01 15.30 4.61
C TYR A 225 19.69 15.66 3.91
N GLY A 226 19.56 15.50 2.59
CA GLY A 226 18.32 15.89 1.89
C GLY A 226 18.49 16.37 0.44
N TYR A 227 17.47 17.07 -0.07
CA TYR A 227 17.45 17.54 -1.46
C TYR A 227 18.44 18.69 -1.70
N ALA A 228 19.11 18.64 -2.86
CA ALA A 228 20.07 19.68 -3.26
C ALA A 228 19.39 21.05 -3.38
N SER A 229 18.19 21.10 -3.95
CA SER A 229 17.35 22.32 -4.05
C SER A 229 17.04 22.95 -2.68
N SER A 230 16.47 22.16 -1.76
CA SER A 230 16.11 22.62 -0.41
C SER A 230 17.31 23.11 0.39
N MET A 231 18.45 22.42 0.31
CA MET A 231 19.68 22.88 0.97
C MET A 231 20.22 24.17 0.35
N THR A 232 20.10 24.33 -0.96
CA THR A 232 20.53 25.54 -1.66
C THR A 232 19.70 26.74 -1.21
N ALA A 233 18.37 26.61 -1.09
CA ALA A 233 17.51 27.68 -0.59
C ALA A 233 17.96 28.15 0.81
N LEU A 234 18.23 27.20 1.71
CA LEU A 234 18.75 27.49 3.05
C LEU A 234 20.12 28.18 3.02
N ALA A 235 21.02 27.71 2.15
CA ALA A 235 22.38 28.22 2.01
C ALA A 235 22.41 29.66 1.47
N LEU A 236 21.64 29.95 0.42
CA LEU A 236 21.57 31.28 -0.18
C LEU A 236 21.10 32.33 0.84
N GLU A 237 20.11 31.99 1.65
CA GLU A 237 19.61 32.91 2.67
C GLU A 237 20.57 33.03 3.86
N ALA A 238 21.27 31.96 4.25
CA ALA A 238 22.34 32.03 5.26
C ALA A 238 23.48 32.97 4.82
N LEU A 239 23.92 32.89 3.57
CA LEU A 239 24.91 33.80 2.98
C LEU A 239 24.41 35.24 2.98
N ARG A 240 23.17 35.46 2.55
CA ARG A 240 22.55 36.79 2.51
C ARG A 240 22.46 37.45 3.89
N LEU A 241 22.13 36.67 4.91
CA LEU A 241 22.04 37.11 6.30
C LEU A 241 23.41 37.20 7.00
N GLY A 242 24.49 36.76 6.36
CA GLY A 242 25.82 36.73 6.95
C GLY A 242 25.96 35.72 8.10
N ARG A 243 25.12 34.66 8.15
CA ARG A 243 25.10 33.64 9.21
C ARG A 243 26.29 32.68 9.09
N ARG A 244 27.46 33.09 9.58
CA ARG A 244 28.71 32.30 9.57
C ARG A 244 28.92 31.43 10.82
N ASP A 245 28.02 31.51 11.80
CA ASP A 245 28.02 30.74 13.03
C ASP A 245 27.68 29.24 12.81
N LEU A 246 27.03 28.92 11.69
CA LEU A 246 26.61 27.56 11.35
C LEU A 246 27.68 26.82 10.54
N ARG A 247 28.66 26.23 11.23
CA ARG A 247 29.67 25.35 10.61
C ARG A 247 29.30 23.88 10.74
N LEU A 248 29.21 23.20 9.61
CA LEU A 248 28.86 21.78 9.53
C LEU A 248 30.07 20.90 9.17
N ARG A 249 29.97 19.59 9.43
CA ARG A 249 31.00 18.63 9.03
C ARG A 249 30.88 18.23 7.56
N VAL A 250 29.65 18.06 7.06
CA VAL A 250 29.34 17.66 5.68
C VAL A 250 27.88 17.98 5.37
N ALA A 251 27.58 18.30 4.11
CA ALA A 251 26.22 18.34 3.59
C ALA A 251 26.04 17.24 2.54
N ILE A 252 25.09 16.32 2.77
CA ILE A 252 24.90 15.14 1.94
C ILE A 252 23.60 15.28 1.16
N THR A 253 23.72 15.34 -0.16
CA THR A 253 22.58 15.51 -1.07
C THR A 253 22.09 14.18 -1.62
N ASN A 254 20.79 14.08 -1.88
CA ASN A 254 20.18 12.89 -2.48
C ASN A 254 18.97 13.24 -3.37
N SER A 255 18.48 12.25 -4.11
CA SER A 255 17.21 12.27 -4.87
C SER A 255 17.11 13.26 -6.04
N GLU A 256 18.07 14.17 -6.17
CA GLU A 256 18.21 15.20 -7.20
C GLU A 256 19.69 15.29 -7.62
N PRO A 257 19.99 15.56 -8.91
CA PRO A 257 21.35 15.84 -9.33
C PRO A 257 21.91 17.08 -8.62
N LEU A 258 23.14 16.99 -8.13
CA LEU A 258 23.81 18.13 -7.47
C LEU A 258 24.54 19.03 -8.48
N LEU A 259 24.06 20.26 -8.65
CA LEU A 259 24.64 21.21 -9.61
C LEU A 259 25.89 21.91 -9.04
N LYS A 260 26.81 22.33 -9.92
CA LYS A 260 28.06 23.02 -9.52
C LYS A 260 27.80 24.28 -8.67
N HIS A 261 26.83 25.11 -9.06
CA HIS A 261 26.49 26.33 -8.32
C HIS A 261 25.82 26.04 -6.97
N GLN A 262 24.97 25.00 -6.90
CA GLN A 262 24.36 24.54 -5.65
C GLN A 262 25.43 24.02 -4.69
N ARG A 263 26.37 23.22 -5.20
CA ARG A 263 27.52 22.71 -4.44
C ARG A 263 28.35 23.85 -3.86
N ALA A 264 28.67 24.86 -4.65
CA ALA A 264 29.41 26.04 -4.19
C ALA A 264 28.63 26.81 -3.11
N ALA A 265 27.37 27.16 -3.37
CA ALA A 265 26.54 27.90 -2.42
C ALA A 265 26.40 27.20 -1.05
N ILE A 266 26.15 25.89 -1.06
CA ILE A 266 26.04 25.09 0.18
C ILE A 266 27.39 25.01 0.90
N ALA A 267 28.49 24.80 0.17
CA ALA A 267 29.82 24.74 0.75
C ALA A 267 30.21 26.07 1.42
N ASP A 268 29.96 27.19 0.75
CA ASP A 268 30.29 28.53 1.23
C ASP A 268 29.44 28.92 2.45
N ALA A 269 28.14 28.60 2.42
CA ALA A 269 27.21 28.94 3.50
C ALA A 269 27.55 28.24 4.82
N PHE A 270 27.92 26.96 4.76
CA PHE A 270 28.11 26.12 5.95
C PHE A 270 29.56 25.73 6.24
N GLY A 271 30.50 26.20 5.40
CA GLY A 271 31.93 25.93 5.54
C GLY A 271 32.27 24.44 5.54
N CYS A 272 31.60 23.63 4.71
CA CYS A 272 31.70 22.18 4.73
C CYS A 272 31.75 21.53 3.34
N PRO A 273 32.33 20.33 3.20
CA PRO A 273 32.23 19.56 1.96
C PRO A 273 30.77 19.17 1.68
N VAL A 274 30.38 19.28 0.41
CA VAL A 274 29.08 18.80 -0.08
C VAL A 274 29.31 17.50 -0.85
N ARG A 275 28.50 16.47 -0.59
CA ARG A 275 28.66 15.13 -1.15
C ARG A 275 27.34 14.60 -1.70
N GLU A 276 27.39 14.01 -2.87
CA GLU A 276 26.23 13.44 -3.55
C GLU A 276 26.06 11.95 -3.26
N THR A 277 24.81 11.51 -3.18
CA THR A 277 24.44 10.09 -3.15
C THR A 277 23.42 9.79 -4.22
N TYR A 278 23.58 8.63 -4.87
CA TYR A 278 22.62 8.09 -5.82
C TYR A 278 21.95 6.87 -5.20
N GLY A 279 20.64 6.76 -5.34
CA GLY A 279 19.87 5.67 -4.78
C GLY A 279 18.39 5.79 -5.06
N MET A 280 17.68 4.69 -4.82
CA MET A 280 16.25 4.58 -5.09
C MET A 280 15.59 3.68 -4.04
N ALA A 281 14.28 3.87 -3.87
CA ALA A 281 13.49 3.07 -2.93
C ALA A 281 13.44 1.59 -3.35
N GLU A 282 13.57 1.27 -4.63
CA GLU A 282 13.65 -0.10 -5.12
C GLU A 282 14.93 -0.83 -4.65
N THR A 283 15.97 -0.10 -4.21
CA THR A 283 17.25 -0.65 -3.70
C THR A 283 17.90 -1.65 -4.67
N VAL A 284 17.83 -1.32 -5.97
CA VAL A 284 18.50 -2.08 -7.03
C VAL A 284 19.84 -1.46 -7.44
N ALA A 285 20.12 -0.22 -7.04
CA ALA A 285 21.40 0.44 -7.19
C ALA A 285 21.57 1.51 -6.11
N ALA A 286 22.82 1.75 -5.70
CA ALA A 286 23.21 2.85 -4.83
C ALA A 286 24.66 3.26 -5.09
N ALA A 287 24.99 4.53 -4.83
CA ALA A 287 26.34 5.04 -4.88
C ALA A 287 26.54 6.25 -3.93
N SER A 288 27.78 6.47 -3.51
CA SER A 288 28.17 7.62 -2.68
C SER A 288 29.42 8.31 -3.24
N GLU A 289 29.44 9.63 -3.18
CA GLU A 289 30.62 10.43 -3.52
C GLU A 289 31.68 10.32 -2.42
N CYS A 290 32.91 9.93 -2.76
CA CYS A 290 34.01 9.89 -1.81
C CYS A 290 34.62 11.28 -1.56
N ASP A 291 35.64 11.32 -0.70
CA ASP A 291 36.44 12.50 -0.40
C ASP A 291 37.15 13.09 -1.63
N ALA A 292 37.49 12.27 -2.63
CA ALA A 292 38.09 12.68 -3.91
C ALA A 292 37.05 13.10 -4.98
N GLY A 293 35.76 13.12 -4.66
CA GLY A 293 34.70 13.52 -5.60
C GLY A 293 34.25 12.43 -6.58
N THR A 294 34.68 11.18 -6.39
CA THR A 294 34.25 10.04 -7.23
C THR A 294 33.00 9.38 -6.66
N LEU A 295 31.98 9.16 -7.49
CA LEU A 295 30.72 8.53 -7.11
C LEU A 295 30.85 6.99 -7.17
N HIS A 296 31.21 6.36 -6.05
CA HIS A 296 31.41 4.91 -5.97
C HIS A 296 30.10 4.15 -5.76
N GLN A 297 29.86 3.16 -6.61
CA GLN A 297 28.75 2.21 -6.53
C GLN A 297 28.85 1.36 -5.25
N TRP A 298 27.71 0.84 -4.80
CA TRP A 298 27.63 -0.15 -3.74
C TRP A 298 27.35 -1.52 -4.38
N PRO A 299 28.39 -2.35 -4.63
CA PRO A 299 28.23 -3.60 -5.37
C PRO A 299 27.31 -4.61 -4.68
N GLU A 300 27.14 -4.51 -3.37
CA GLU A 300 26.22 -5.34 -2.58
C GLU A 300 24.74 -4.98 -2.79
N VAL A 301 24.45 -3.75 -3.23
CA VAL A 301 23.07 -3.30 -3.43
C VAL A 301 22.50 -3.84 -4.72
N GLY A 302 23.28 -3.81 -5.80
CA GLY A 302 22.83 -4.37 -7.05
C GLY A 302 23.85 -4.36 -8.18
N PHE A 303 23.46 -5.04 -9.24
CA PHE A 303 24.18 -5.18 -10.50
C PHE A 303 23.56 -4.26 -11.54
N ILE A 304 24.36 -3.44 -12.23
CA ILE A 304 23.90 -2.43 -13.19
C ILE A 304 24.28 -2.86 -14.60
N GLU A 305 23.28 -3.10 -15.43
CA GLU A 305 23.40 -3.24 -16.88
C GLU A 305 23.05 -1.89 -17.55
N ARG A 306 23.61 -1.66 -18.75
CA ARG A 306 23.35 -0.45 -19.54
C ARG A 306 22.86 -0.80 -20.92
N PHE A 307 21.78 -0.17 -21.37
CA PHE A 307 21.20 -0.39 -22.69
C PHE A 307 21.16 0.90 -23.51
N ALA A 308 21.47 0.77 -24.81
CA ALA A 308 21.27 1.81 -25.82
C ALA A 308 20.45 1.19 -26.96
N ASP A 309 19.29 1.78 -27.26
CA ASP A 309 18.37 1.32 -28.32
C ASP A 309 18.04 -0.19 -28.30
N GLY A 310 17.91 -0.76 -27.10
CA GLY A 310 17.55 -2.18 -26.90
C GLY A 310 18.72 -3.16 -26.91
N ALA A 311 19.95 -2.70 -27.17
CA ALA A 311 21.18 -3.48 -27.10
C ALA A 311 22.08 -3.03 -25.94
N PRO A 312 23.01 -3.87 -25.44
CA PRO A 312 24.00 -3.44 -24.47
C PRO A 312 24.77 -2.20 -24.95
N ALA A 313 24.84 -1.17 -24.10
CA ALA A 313 25.53 0.07 -24.45
C ALA A 313 27.05 -0.16 -24.54
N ALA A 314 27.69 0.45 -25.54
CA ALA A 314 29.15 0.41 -25.70
C ALA A 314 29.89 0.85 -24.43
N ALA A 315 31.11 0.35 -24.24
CA ALA A 315 31.99 0.78 -23.16
C ALA A 315 32.07 2.31 -23.15
N GLN A 316 31.84 2.93 -21.99
CA GLN A 316 31.88 4.40 -21.78
C GLN A 316 30.71 5.24 -22.37
N ALA A 317 29.86 4.70 -23.25
CA ALA A 317 28.67 5.42 -23.75
C ALA A 317 27.57 5.52 -22.68
N SER A 318 26.78 6.59 -22.68
CA SER A 318 25.59 6.67 -21.79
C SER A 318 24.55 5.64 -22.22
N GLY A 319 23.87 5.05 -21.25
CA GLY A 319 22.82 4.08 -21.51
C GLY A 319 21.77 4.09 -20.41
N GLU A 320 20.60 3.56 -20.73
CA GLU A 320 19.53 3.30 -19.79
C GLU A 320 19.95 2.25 -18.76
N LEU A 321 19.67 2.52 -17.48
CA LEU A 321 20.05 1.65 -16.39
C LEU A 321 18.98 0.58 -16.13
N VAL A 322 19.39 -0.67 -16.32
CA VAL A 322 18.63 -1.86 -15.94
C VAL A 322 19.38 -2.52 -14.79
N CYS A 323 18.74 -2.66 -13.64
CA CYS A 323 19.41 -3.06 -12.41
C CYS A 323 18.83 -4.33 -11.81
N THR A 324 19.69 -5.21 -11.33
CA THR A 324 19.30 -6.39 -10.54
C THR A 324 19.68 -6.17 -9.08
N GLY A 325 18.69 -6.05 -8.19
CA GLY A 325 18.94 -5.83 -6.77
C GLY A 325 19.50 -7.09 -6.10
N LEU A 326 20.63 -6.96 -5.40
CA LEU A 326 21.35 -8.07 -4.75
C LEU A 326 21.09 -8.15 -3.24
N LEU A 327 20.53 -7.09 -2.64
CA LEU A 327 20.38 -6.96 -1.19
C LEU A 327 19.07 -7.52 -0.63
N ASN A 328 18.01 -7.57 -1.44
CA ASN A 328 16.67 -7.97 -1.01
C ASN A 328 16.24 -9.31 -1.65
N PRO A 329 16.71 -10.45 -1.12
CA PRO A 329 16.34 -11.76 -1.64
C PRO A 329 14.87 -12.14 -1.34
N ASP A 330 14.20 -11.40 -0.47
CA ASP A 330 12.80 -11.64 -0.07
C ASP A 330 11.80 -11.00 -1.04
N MET A 331 12.21 -9.93 -1.73
CA MET A 331 11.49 -9.33 -2.85
C MET A 331 12.48 -8.90 -3.94
N PRO A 332 13.09 -9.87 -4.66
CA PRO A 332 14.13 -9.57 -5.63
C PRO A 332 13.55 -8.89 -6.86
N LEU A 333 14.20 -7.81 -7.30
CA LEU A 333 13.90 -7.14 -8.56
C LEU A 333 15.02 -7.48 -9.54
N VAL A 334 14.73 -8.37 -10.48
CA VAL A 334 15.68 -8.90 -11.46
C VAL A 334 15.52 -8.16 -12.77
N ARG A 335 16.63 -7.64 -13.32
CA ARG A 335 16.67 -6.79 -14.52
C ARG A 335 15.61 -5.69 -14.54
N TYR A 336 15.46 -4.99 -13.42
CA TYR A 336 14.47 -3.94 -13.26
C TYR A 336 14.87 -2.67 -13.97
N ARG A 337 14.01 -2.18 -14.87
CA ARG A 337 14.20 -0.90 -15.56
C ARG A 337 13.97 0.25 -14.58
N VAL A 338 15.05 0.93 -14.20
CA VAL A 338 15.01 2.00 -13.19
C VAL A 338 14.34 3.26 -13.75
N GLY A 339 14.49 3.51 -15.05
CA GLY A 339 14.06 4.73 -15.71
C GLY A 339 15.02 5.91 -15.51
N ASP A 340 16.27 5.61 -15.12
CA ASP A 340 17.40 6.53 -15.09
C ASP A 340 18.42 6.11 -16.18
N SER A 341 19.25 7.06 -16.63
CA SER A 341 20.33 6.86 -17.59
C SER A 341 21.66 7.29 -16.99
N GLY A 342 22.76 6.67 -17.41
CA GLY A 342 24.07 7.04 -16.89
C GLY A 342 25.25 6.33 -17.54
N ARG A 343 26.44 6.74 -17.10
CA ARG A 343 27.74 6.22 -17.52
C ARG A 343 28.48 5.60 -16.35
N VAL A 344 29.07 4.44 -16.59
CA VAL A 344 29.98 3.79 -15.64
C VAL A 344 31.39 4.27 -15.95
N ALA A 345 32.16 4.57 -14.91
CA ALA A 345 33.55 4.98 -15.07
C ALA A 345 34.42 3.79 -15.50
N ASP A 346 35.55 4.06 -16.13
CA ASP A 346 36.53 3.03 -16.47
C ASP A 346 36.99 2.29 -15.20
N PRO A 347 36.77 0.97 -15.09
CA PRO A 347 37.16 0.18 -13.92
C PRO A 347 38.68 0.20 -13.66
N THR A 348 39.49 0.50 -14.67
CA THR A 348 40.97 0.50 -14.57
C THR A 348 41.54 1.81 -14.06
N ALA A 349 40.77 2.90 -14.09
CA ALA A 349 41.26 4.24 -13.79
C ALA A 349 41.62 4.47 -12.30
N GLY A 350 41.20 3.57 -11.39
CA GLY A 350 41.40 3.71 -9.95
C GLY A 350 40.77 5.00 -9.39
N CYS A 351 40.85 5.20 -8.07
CA CYS A 351 40.44 6.45 -7.43
C CYS A 351 41.48 6.90 -6.42
N ARG A 352 41.72 8.22 -6.34
CA ARG A 352 42.67 8.81 -5.38
C ARG A 352 42.30 8.56 -3.92
N CYS A 353 41.03 8.23 -3.63
CA CYS A 353 40.61 7.85 -2.28
C CYS A 353 41.11 6.44 -1.85
N GLY A 354 41.70 5.66 -2.77
CA GLY A 354 42.26 4.35 -2.51
C GLY A 354 41.24 3.21 -2.35
N ARG A 355 39.96 3.45 -2.65
CA ARG A 355 38.91 2.42 -2.66
C ARG A 355 38.86 1.72 -4.01
N THR A 356 38.57 0.42 -3.98
CA THR A 356 38.51 -0.45 -5.17
C THR A 356 37.07 -0.65 -5.68
N LEU A 357 36.12 0.14 -5.18
CA LEU A 357 34.72 0.08 -5.58
C LEU A 357 34.54 0.61 -7.01
N PRO A 358 33.70 -0.01 -7.85
CA PRO A 358 33.31 0.54 -9.15
C PRO A 358 32.72 1.95 -9.00
N ALA A 359 32.89 2.80 -10.00
CA ALA A 359 32.40 4.17 -9.98
C ALA A 359 31.39 4.45 -11.10
N LEU A 360 30.48 5.38 -10.85
CA LEU A 360 29.62 5.98 -11.86
C LEU A 360 30.30 7.27 -12.33
N ALA A 361 30.45 7.43 -13.64
CA ALA A 361 31.03 8.62 -14.24
C ALA A 361 30.02 9.78 -14.28
N ALA A 362 28.76 9.46 -14.58
CA ALA A 362 27.66 10.41 -14.58
C ALA A 362 26.33 9.67 -14.44
N ILE A 363 25.38 10.31 -13.77
CA ILE A 363 23.95 9.99 -13.91
C ILE A 363 23.38 11.08 -14.80
N ASP A 364 22.95 10.71 -16.01
CA ASP A 364 22.43 11.61 -17.04
C ASP A 364 20.90 11.78 -16.92
N GLY A 365 20.33 11.34 -15.78
CA GLY A 365 18.96 11.65 -15.32
C GLY A 365 17.90 10.69 -15.83
N ARG A 366 16.63 11.07 -15.66
CA ARG A 366 15.50 10.19 -15.93
C ARG A 366 15.22 10.05 -17.43
N THR A 367 14.96 8.83 -17.88
CA THR A 367 14.48 8.54 -19.24
C THR A 367 13.13 9.21 -19.51
N ASN A 368 12.38 9.55 -18.46
CA ASN A 368 11.13 10.31 -18.51
C ASN A 368 11.33 11.83 -18.60
N ASP A 369 12.55 12.34 -18.44
CA ASP A 369 12.93 13.74 -18.69
C ASP A 369 13.38 13.87 -20.18
N LEU A 370 12.65 13.17 -21.04
CA LEU A 370 12.83 13.08 -22.48
C LEU A 370 11.93 14.10 -23.15
N LEU A 371 12.51 14.99 -23.94
CA LEU A 371 11.79 15.78 -24.93
C LEU A 371 12.05 15.21 -26.33
N ILE A 372 11.06 15.35 -27.20
CA ILE A 372 11.13 14.83 -28.57
C ILE A 372 11.13 16.01 -29.53
N THR A 373 12.13 16.07 -30.40
CA THR A 373 12.21 17.10 -31.44
C THR A 373 11.34 16.73 -32.64
N ARG A 374 11.02 17.71 -33.49
CA ARG A 374 10.21 17.53 -34.70
C ARG A 374 10.75 16.45 -35.65
N ASP A 375 12.08 16.32 -35.71
CA ASP A 375 12.82 15.35 -36.52
C ASP A 375 12.95 13.96 -35.86
N GLY A 376 12.33 13.75 -34.69
CA GLY A 376 12.32 12.46 -34.00
C GLY A 376 13.58 12.17 -33.16
N ARG A 377 14.47 13.15 -32.96
CA ARG A 377 15.56 12.99 -31.99
C ARG A 377 15.00 13.01 -30.56
N ARG A 378 15.62 12.16 -29.73
CA ARG A 378 15.33 12.06 -28.30
C ARG A 378 16.35 12.92 -27.56
N VAL A 379 15.87 13.98 -26.91
CA VAL A 379 16.71 14.92 -26.17
C VAL A 379 16.45 14.71 -24.69
N TYR A 380 17.44 14.12 -24.04
CA TYR A 380 17.46 13.90 -22.59
C TYR A 380 18.21 15.04 -21.91
N TRP A 381 17.94 15.23 -20.62
CA TRP A 381 18.79 16.06 -19.74
C TRP A 381 18.97 17.50 -20.25
N LEU A 382 17.86 18.25 -20.34
CA LEU A 382 17.88 19.67 -20.73
C LEU A 382 18.12 20.65 -19.58
N ASN A 383 18.20 20.17 -18.33
CA ASN A 383 18.51 20.98 -17.16
C ASN A 383 19.75 21.88 -17.32
N PRO A 384 20.85 21.47 -18.02
CA PRO A 384 22.02 22.32 -18.24
C PRO A 384 21.76 23.62 -18.98
N VAL A 385 20.63 23.75 -19.70
CA VAL A 385 20.19 25.02 -20.29
C VAL A 385 20.20 26.13 -19.24
N PHE A 386 19.77 25.81 -18.01
CA PHE A 386 19.65 26.77 -16.92
C PHE A 386 20.94 27.00 -16.13
N TYR A 387 22.01 26.24 -16.38
CA TYR A 387 23.20 26.31 -15.54
C TYR A 387 23.96 27.63 -15.75
N GLY A 388 24.34 28.25 -14.63
CA GLY A 388 25.03 29.54 -14.62
C GLY A 388 24.11 30.73 -14.90
N LEU A 389 22.80 30.52 -15.03
CA LEU A 389 21.82 31.59 -15.18
C LEU A 389 21.25 31.98 -13.80
N PRO A 390 20.91 33.27 -13.58
CA PRO A 390 20.34 33.77 -12.33
C PRO A 390 18.87 33.34 -12.15
N LEU A 391 18.66 32.04 -11.90
CA LEU A 391 17.36 31.41 -11.69
C LEU A 391 17.33 30.71 -10.34
N ARG A 392 16.21 30.82 -9.62
CA ARG A 392 15.96 30.05 -8.38
C ARG A 392 15.53 28.62 -8.72
N GLU A 393 14.55 28.51 -9.60
CA GLU A 393 14.00 27.24 -10.10
C GLU A 393 13.55 27.42 -11.56
N ALA A 394 13.56 26.33 -12.33
CA ALA A 394 13.02 26.31 -13.68
C ALA A 394 12.50 24.91 -14.06
N GLN A 395 11.48 24.87 -14.91
CA GLN A 395 10.89 23.65 -15.48
C GLN A 395 10.60 23.86 -16.97
N ILE A 396 11.01 22.89 -17.78
CA ILE A 396 10.67 22.81 -19.20
C ILE A 396 9.46 21.88 -19.35
N VAL A 397 8.41 22.34 -20.01
CA VAL A 397 7.21 21.58 -20.32
C VAL A 397 7.08 21.50 -21.84
N GLN A 398 6.94 20.30 -22.37
CA GLN A 398 6.61 20.05 -23.77
C GLN A 398 5.18 19.53 -23.88
N GLU A 399 4.27 20.42 -24.26
CA GLU A 399 2.86 20.11 -24.49
C GLU A 399 2.63 19.70 -25.96
N HIS A 400 3.45 20.24 -26.88
CA HIS A 400 3.37 19.98 -28.34
C HIS A 400 4.76 19.81 -28.97
N LEU A 401 4.85 19.14 -30.12
CA LEU A 401 6.13 18.93 -30.83
C LEU A 401 6.81 20.24 -31.25
N GLU A 402 6.05 21.30 -31.52
CA GLU A 402 6.55 22.58 -32.01
C GLU A 402 6.71 23.65 -30.92
N ARG A 403 6.32 23.36 -29.68
CA ARG A 403 6.29 24.35 -28.60
C ARG A 403 6.81 23.80 -27.27
N LEU A 404 7.68 24.58 -26.64
CA LEU A 404 8.16 24.39 -25.28
C LEU A 404 7.73 25.58 -24.43
N ARG A 405 7.28 25.29 -23.22
CA ARG A 405 6.99 26.26 -22.18
C ARG A 405 8.03 26.13 -21.08
N VAL A 406 8.64 27.23 -20.67
CA VAL A 406 9.61 27.27 -19.58
C VAL A 406 9.01 28.06 -18.43
N ARG A 407 8.61 27.37 -17.37
CA ARG A 407 8.22 28.00 -16.11
C ARG A 407 9.48 28.31 -15.32
N TYR A 408 9.69 29.56 -14.90
CA TYR A 408 10.90 29.94 -14.18
C TYR A 408 10.62 30.91 -13.03
N SER A 409 11.45 30.84 -11.99
CA SER A 409 11.46 31.77 -10.86
C SER A 409 12.80 32.54 -10.87
N PRO A 410 12.80 33.87 -11.06
CA PRO A 410 14.03 34.65 -11.23
C PRO A 410 14.83 34.81 -9.92
N ALA A 411 16.16 34.75 -10.02
CA ALA A 411 17.07 35.17 -8.94
C ALA A 411 17.56 36.62 -9.18
N PRO A 412 18.15 37.29 -8.15
CA PRO A 412 18.77 38.59 -8.36
C PRO A 412 19.79 38.54 -9.50
N GLY A 413 19.69 39.47 -10.45
CA GLY A 413 20.50 39.49 -11.68
C GLY A 413 19.83 38.90 -12.92
N PHE A 414 18.59 38.39 -12.81
CA PHE A 414 17.81 38.00 -13.99
C PHE A 414 17.45 39.22 -14.85
N SER A 415 17.68 39.11 -16.16
CA SER A 415 17.45 40.19 -17.14
C SER A 415 16.85 39.64 -18.43
N ALA A 416 16.45 40.55 -19.34
CA ALA A 416 15.98 40.18 -20.68
C ALA A 416 17.05 39.43 -21.49
N ASP A 417 18.35 39.65 -21.23
CA ASP A 417 19.43 38.88 -21.85
C ASP A 417 19.46 37.44 -21.36
N THR A 418 19.26 37.21 -20.06
CA THR A 418 19.12 35.86 -19.50
C THR A 418 17.94 35.12 -20.13
N ALA A 419 16.81 35.79 -20.31
CA ALA A 419 15.65 35.24 -20.99
C ALA A 419 15.96 34.84 -22.45
N ARG A 420 16.64 35.71 -23.21
CA ARG A 420 17.11 35.41 -24.58
C ARG A 420 18.08 34.23 -24.61
N GLU A 421 18.99 34.15 -23.65
CA GLU A 421 19.97 33.08 -23.53
C GLU A 421 19.30 31.71 -23.27
N ILE A 422 18.25 31.66 -22.43
CA ILE A 422 17.46 30.43 -22.21
C ILE A 422 16.87 29.94 -23.53
N VAL A 423 16.23 30.84 -24.28
CA VAL A 423 15.60 30.52 -25.58
C VAL A 423 16.67 30.05 -26.58
N ALA A 424 17.81 30.74 -26.67
CA ALA A 424 18.90 30.39 -27.56
C ALA A 424 19.47 28.99 -27.23
N ARG A 425 19.73 28.70 -25.94
CA ARG A 425 20.23 27.41 -25.48
C ARG A 425 19.27 26.26 -25.73
N LEU A 426 17.96 26.50 -25.64
CA LEU A 426 16.93 25.50 -25.95
C LEU A 426 16.86 25.23 -27.44
N ARG A 427 16.80 26.27 -28.29
CA ARG A 427 16.79 26.13 -29.74
C ARG A 427 18.05 25.44 -30.28
N ALA A 428 19.21 25.72 -29.70
CA ALA A 428 20.47 25.05 -30.08
C ALA A 428 20.42 23.53 -29.87
N ARG A 429 19.60 23.03 -28.92
CA ARG A 429 19.50 21.60 -28.60
C ARG A 429 18.28 20.95 -29.26
N MET A 430 17.16 21.66 -29.30
CA MET A 430 15.85 21.17 -29.75
C MET A 430 15.57 21.46 -31.24
N GLY A 431 16.36 22.31 -31.89
CA GLY A 431 16.11 22.78 -33.25
C GLY A 431 15.05 23.89 -33.31
N ALA A 432 14.37 24.01 -34.46
CA ALA A 432 13.31 24.98 -34.67
C ALA A 432 12.08 24.64 -33.82
N VAL A 433 12.03 25.19 -32.61
CA VAL A 433 10.94 25.06 -31.65
C VAL A 433 10.56 26.44 -31.09
N ALA A 434 9.27 26.69 -30.92
CA ALA A 434 8.78 27.87 -30.22
C ALA A 434 9.06 27.69 -28.73
N VAL A 435 9.66 28.69 -28.08
CA VAL A 435 9.94 28.67 -26.63
C VAL A 435 9.22 29.84 -26.00
N GLU A 436 8.32 29.53 -25.07
CA GLU A 436 7.61 30.52 -24.29
C GLU A 436 8.13 30.51 -22.86
N LEU A 437 8.37 31.69 -22.32
CA LEU A 437 8.84 31.87 -20.96
C LEU A 437 7.66 32.32 -20.10
N GLU A 438 7.42 31.61 -19.01
CA GLU A 438 6.36 31.88 -18.04
C GLU A 438 7.01 32.14 -16.68
N GLU A 439 6.96 33.38 -16.21
CA GLU A 439 7.46 33.73 -14.88
C GLU A 439 6.47 33.27 -13.81
N VAL A 440 6.94 32.50 -12.83
CA VAL A 440 6.14 31.97 -11.73
C VAL A 440 6.81 32.23 -10.38
N ALA A 441 6.01 32.48 -9.35
CA ALA A 441 6.53 32.68 -8.00
C ALA A 441 7.28 31.44 -7.48
N VAL A 442 6.71 30.24 -7.72
CA VAL A 442 7.29 28.93 -7.37
C VAL A 442 6.96 27.94 -8.49
N VAL A 443 7.92 27.12 -8.89
CA VAL A 443 7.70 26.13 -9.96
C VAL A 443 6.91 24.93 -9.40
N PRO A 444 5.97 24.33 -10.15
CA PRO A 444 5.18 23.20 -9.65
C PRO A 444 6.04 21.98 -9.26
N HIS A 445 5.83 21.50 -8.02
CA HIS A 445 6.45 20.28 -7.49
C HIS A 445 5.44 19.11 -7.51
N SER A 446 5.94 17.88 -7.53
CA SER A 446 5.09 16.69 -7.34
C SER A 446 4.46 16.65 -5.95
N ALA A 447 3.44 15.80 -5.75
CA ALA A 447 2.78 15.59 -4.45
C ALA A 447 3.74 15.17 -3.31
N ALA A 448 4.95 14.71 -3.64
CA ALA A 448 6.00 14.36 -2.68
C ALA A 448 7.06 15.47 -2.51
N GLY A 449 6.81 16.68 -3.03
CA GLY A 449 7.70 17.84 -2.92
C GLY A 449 8.93 17.80 -3.83
N LYS A 450 8.98 16.90 -4.83
CA LYS A 450 10.09 16.81 -5.79
C LYS A 450 9.83 17.69 -7.01
N LEU A 451 10.80 18.56 -7.36
CA LEU A 451 10.79 19.31 -8.62
C LEU A 451 11.13 18.39 -9.79
N ARG A 452 10.31 18.43 -10.84
CA ARG A 452 10.60 17.75 -12.10
C ARG A 452 10.96 18.81 -13.14
N ALA A 453 12.26 18.96 -13.39
CA ALA A 453 12.78 20.05 -14.23
C ALA A 453 12.44 19.89 -15.72
N VAL A 454 12.07 18.69 -16.18
CA VAL A 454 11.59 18.43 -17.55
C VAL A 454 10.32 17.60 -17.51
N VAL A 455 9.29 18.06 -18.20
CA VAL A 455 7.98 17.42 -18.30
C VAL A 455 7.61 17.31 -19.77
N CYS A 456 7.33 16.10 -20.24
CA CYS A 456 6.82 15.84 -21.59
C CYS A 456 5.38 15.35 -21.47
N GLU A 457 4.45 16.15 -21.98
CA GLU A 457 3.00 15.93 -21.97
C GLU A 457 2.46 15.73 -23.40
N LEU A 458 3.34 15.40 -24.35
CA LEU A 458 2.95 15.09 -25.72
C LEU A 458 1.88 13.98 -25.76
N PRO A 459 0.82 14.15 -26.58
CA PRO A 459 -0.12 13.09 -26.89
C PRO A 459 0.60 11.81 -27.39
N ALA A 460 0.08 10.64 -27.02
CA ALA A 460 0.75 9.35 -27.25
C ALA A 460 0.95 9.05 -28.75
N ASP A 461 -0.01 9.47 -29.57
CA ASP A 461 -0.02 9.42 -31.03
C ASP A 461 1.01 10.38 -31.66
N GLU A 462 1.08 11.64 -31.22
CA GLU A 462 2.13 12.59 -31.67
C GLU A 462 3.53 12.06 -31.32
N LYS A 463 3.69 11.54 -30.10
CA LYS A 463 4.94 10.94 -29.62
C LYS A 463 5.35 9.73 -30.46
N ALA A 464 4.42 8.84 -30.79
CA ALA A 464 4.70 7.68 -31.63
C ALA A 464 5.07 8.08 -33.07
N ALA A 465 4.32 9.02 -33.66
CA ALA A 465 4.56 9.50 -35.02
C ALA A 465 5.93 10.20 -35.16
N ALA A 466 6.32 11.03 -34.20
CA ALA A 466 7.63 11.68 -34.21
C ALA A 466 8.80 10.69 -34.09
N LEU A 467 8.66 9.67 -33.24
CA LEU A 467 9.68 8.62 -33.08
C LEU A 467 9.83 7.74 -34.33
N ALA A 468 8.74 7.52 -35.08
CA ALA A 468 8.76 6.75 -36.33
C ALA A 468 9.50 7.47 -37.46
N ARG A 469 9.45 8.81 -37.54
CA ARG A 469 10.12 9.61 -38.59
C ARG A 469 11.65 9.41 -38.65
N ARG A 470 12.28 9.09 -37.52
CA ARG A 470 13.73 8.79 -37.46
C ARG A 470 14.06 7.39 -37.99
N ALA A 471 13.16 6.41 -37.82
CA ALA A 471 13.36 5.06 -38.34
C ALA A 471 13.36 5.03 -39.89
N THR A 472 12.62 5.95 -40.52
CA THR A 472 12.59 6.15 -41.98
C THR A 472 13.74 7.00 -42.52
N ALA A 473 14.32 7.90 -41.71
CA ALA A 473 15.43 8.78 -42.16
C ALA A 473 16.81 8.09 -42.18
N GLY A 474 16.93 6.89 -41.58
CA GLY A 474 18.18 6.12 -41.50
C GLY A 474 18.46 5.16 -42.67
N ARG A 475 17.63 5.16 -43.72
CA ARG A 475 17.86 4.34 -44.93
C ARG A 475 17.76 5.20 -46.17
N GLY A 476 18.92 5.57 -46.74
CA GLY A 476 19.00 6.19 -48.05
C GLY A 476 18.71 5.17 -49.16
N THR A 477 17.72 5.53 -49.98
CA THR A 477 17.58 5.40 -51.45
C THR A 477 17.93 4.07 -52.16
N ASP A 478 16.91 3.46 -52.80
CA ASP A 478 16.85 3.30 -54.27
C ASP A 478 15.46 2.85 -54.76
N GLY A 479 14.96 3.50 -55.83
CA GLY A 479 14.08 2.90 -56.85
C GLY A 479 12.54 3.08 -56.74
N PRO A 480 11.86 3.70 -57.73
CA PRO A 480 10.41 3.91 -57.75
C PRO A 480 9.66 2.79 -58.50
N GLY A 481 8.46 2.41 -58.05
CA GLY A 481 7.64 1.44 -58.79
C GLY A 481 6.28 1.09 -58.17
N ALA A 482 5.26 1.81 -58.60
CA ALA A 482 3.91 1.33 -58.94
C ALA A 482 3.04 0.47 -57.98
N ARG A 483 1.91 1.09 -57.63
CA ARG A 483 0.49 0.62 -57.62
C ARG A 483 -0.25 0.44 -56.28
N PRO A 484 -1.58 0.72 -56.28
CA PRO A 484 -2.42 0.80 -55.09
C PRO A 484 -3.11 -0.55 -54.79
N ASP A 485 -3.80 -0.59 -53.64
CA ASP A 485 -4.71 -1.64 -53.15
C ASP A 485 -4.10 -2.99 -52.77
N THR A 486 -3.97 -3.21 -51.45
CA THR A 486 -4.96 -3.94 -50.64
C THR A 486 -4.51 -3.86 -49.18
N GLY A 487 -5.13 -2.99 -48.39
CA GLY A 487 -4.94 -3.01 -46.94
C GLY A 487 -5.61 -4.25 -46.37
N PRO A 488 -4.95 -5.03 -45.48
CA PRO A 488 -5.68 -5.97 -44.65
C PRO A 488 -6.60 -5.15 -43.75
N SER A 489 -7.89 -5.47 -43.85
CA SER A 489 -8.98 -4.97 -43.01
C SER A 489 -8.56 -4.89 -41.54
N PRO A 490 -9.01 -3.88 -40.76
CA PRO A 490 -8.67 -3.79 -39.34
C PRO A 490 -9.14 -5.06 -38.63
N GLY A 491 -8.18 -5.85 -38.14
CA GLY A 491 -8.46 -6.96 -37.26
C GLY A 491 -9.32 -6.47 -36.10
N PRO A 492 -10.33 -7.26 -35.67
CA PRO A 492 -11.32 -6.79 -34.72
C PRO A 492 -10.62 -6.37 -33.44
N ARG A 493 -10.98 -5.18 -32.93
CA ARG A 493 -10.74 -4.81 -31.53
C ARG A 493 -11.03 -6.04 -30.70
N ALA A 494 -10.07 -6.47 -29.87
CA ALA A 494 -10.30 -7.53 -28.90
C ALA A 494 -11.58 -7.17 -28.14
N THR A 495 -12.66 -7.87 -28.45
CA THR A 495 -13.95 -7.72 -27.78
C THR A 495 -13.68 -8.02 -26.32
N GLU A 496 -14.02 -7.08 -25.43
CA GLU A 496 -14.01 -7.33 -24.00
C GLU A 496 -14.71 -8.68 -23.74
N PRO A 497 -14.15 -9.56 -22.87
CA PRO A 497 -14.80 -10.82 -22.58
C PRO A 497 -16.23 -10.54 -22.09
N PRO A 498 -17.23 -11.30 -22.56
CA PRO A 498 -18.63 -11.07 -22.19
C PRO A 498 -18.78 -11.02 -20.67
N LEU A 499 -19.63 -10.12 -20.19
CA LEU A 499 -19.92 -9.97 -18.76
C LEU A 499 -20.47 -11.31 -18.19
N PRO A 500 -19.96 -11.77 -17.03
CA PRO A 500 -20.38 -13.04 -16.43
C PRO A 500 -21.86 -13.02 -16.01
N LEU A 501 -22.51 -14.18 -16.00
CA LEU A 501 -23.83 -14.29 -15.38
C LEU A 501 -23.66 -14.23 -13.85
N ILE A 502 -24.52 -13.49 -13.16
CA ILE A 502 -24.48 -13.36 -11.70
C ILE A 502 -25.74 -13.97 -11.09
N SER A 503 -25.56 -14.83 -10.10
CA SER A 503 -26.67 -15.28 -9.24
C SER A 503 -26.58 -14.56 -7.90
N VAL A 504 -27.51 -13.63 -7.67
CA VAL A 504 -27.75 -13.00 -6.39
C VAL A 504 -28.55 -13.97 -5.52
N VAL A 505 -28.05 -14.29 -4.33
CA VAL A 505 -28.71 -15.16 -3.36
C VAL A 505 -29.12 -14.37 -2.13
N ILE A 506 -30.42 -14.40 -1.79
CA ILE A 506 -31.01 -13.59 -0.72
C ILE A 506 -31.69 -14.48 0.30
N PRO A 507 -31.16 -14.62 1.53
CA PRO A 507 -31.91 -15.24 2.61
C PRO A 507 -32.99 -14.27 3.10
N CYS A 508 -34.23 -14.73 3.17
CA CYS A 508 -35.38 -13.93 3.56
C CYS A 508 -36.19 -14.65 4.64
N ARG A 509 -36.68 -13.92 5.66
CA ARG A 509 -37.69 -14.42 6.60
C ARG A 509 -38.31 -13.26 7.39
N ASP A 510 -39.62 -13.09 7.28
CA ASP A 510 -40.38 -12.04 7.96
C ASP A 510 -39.75 -10.63 7.70
N GLU A 511 -39.48 -10.31 6.42
CA GLU A 511 -38.79 -9.09 5.95
C GLU A 511 -39.70 -8.18 5.11
N GLU A 512 -41.03 -8.24 5.32
CA GLU A 512 -42.03 -7.42 4.61
C GLU A 512 -41.65 -5.93 4.49
N PRO A 513 -41.13 -5.26 5.55
CA PRO A 513 -40.78 -3.84 5.46
C PRO A 513 -39.59 -3.51 4.56
N TYR A 514 -38.78 -4.49 4.16
CA TYR A 514 -37.49 -4.24 3.50
C TYR A 514 -37.31 -4.97 2.17
N ILE A 515 -37.93 -6.14 1.98
CA ILE A 515 -37.69 -7.00 0.81
C ILE A 515 -38.02 -6.30 -0.53
N GLY A 516 -39.08 -5.47 -0.56
CA GLY A 516 -39.43 -4.69 -1.75
C GLY A 516 -38.31 -3.74 -2.18
N ALA A 517 -37.86 -2.87 -1.27
CA ALA A 517 -36.77 -1.93 -1.54
C ALA A 517 -35.43 -2.63 -1.88
N CYS A 518 -35.19 -3.81 -1.29
CA CYS A 518 -34.04 -4.64 -1.62
C CYS A 518 -34.07 -5.08 -3.09
N LEU A 519 -35.20 -5.68 -3.53
CA LEU A 519 -35.39 -6.14 -4.91
C LEU A 519 -35.34 -4.98 -5.92
N GLU A 520 -35.98 -3.85 -5.61
CA GLU A 520 -35.92 -2.64 -6.44
C GLU A 520 -34.48 -2.15 -6.62
N SER A 521 -33.67 -2.16 -5.56
CA SER A 521 -32.26 -1.74 -5.64
C SER A 521 -31.37 -2.68 -6.47
N ILE A 522 -31.72 -3.98 -6.52
CA ILE A 522 -31.01 -4.98 -7.33
C ILE A 522 -31.42 -4.85 -8.81
N LEU A 523 -32.71 -4.66 -9.08
CA LEU A 523 -33.24 -4.42 -10.42
C LEU A 523 -32.76 -3.07 -10.99
N GLY A 524 -32.55 -2.06 -10.13
CA GLY A 524 -31.97 -0.77 -10.49
C GLY A 524 -30.44 -0.76 -10.65
N SER A 525 -29.79 -1.92 -10.66
CA SER A 525 -28.34 -2.07 -10.86
C SER A 525 -27.92 -1.67 -12.28
N ASP A 526 -26.75 -1.03 -12.43
CA ASP A 526 -26.12 -0.70 -13.72
C ASP A 526 -25.54 -1.94 -14.44
N TYR A 527 -25.94 -3.15 -14.01
CA TYR A 527 -25.54 -4.43 -14.61
C TYR A 527 -26.63 -4.91 -15.58
N PRO A 528 -26.28 -5.52 -16.73
CA PRO A 528 -27.28 -5.99 -17.69
C PRO A 528 -28.26 -6.98 -17.05
N GLN A 529 -29.56 -6.70 -17.16
CA GLN A 529 -30.60 -7.46 -16.46
C GLN A 529 -30.69 -8.91 -16.95
N GLU A 530 -30.40 -9.15 -18.22
CA GLU A 530 -30.29 -10.49 -18.82
C GLU A 530 -29.09 -11.29 -18.30
N ARG A 531 -28.16 -10.65 -17.60
CA ARG A 531 -27.00 -11.24 -16.91
C ARG A 531 -27.19 -11.29 -15.39
N LEU A 532 -28.39 -11.04 -14.88
CA LEU A 532 -28.75 -11.18 -13.48
C LEU A 532 -29.77 -12.29 -13.26
N GLU A 533 -29.51 -13.11 -12.24
CA GLU A 533 -30.46 -14.03 -11.64
C GLU A 533 -30.58 -13.68 -10.16
N VAL A 534 -31.79 -13.65 -9.61
CA VAL A 534 -32.05 -13.37 -8.19
C VAL A 534 -32.81 -14.54 -7.58
N LEU A 535 -32.20 -15.18 -6.59
CA LEU A 535 -32.75 -16.32 -5.88
C LEU A 535 -33.05 -15.92 -4.44
N VAL A 536 -34.34 -15.77 -4.11
CA VAL A 536 -34.79 -15.44 -2.75
C VAL A 536 -35.14 -16.73 -2.03
N ALA A 537 -34.31 -17.13 -1.05
CA ALA A 537 -34.54 -18.29 -0.21
C ALA A 537 -35.30 -17.90 1.06
N ASP A 538 -36.62 -18.13 1.04
CA ASP A 538 -37.55 -17.73 2.08
C ASP A 538 -37.72 -18.78 3.18
N GLY A 539 -37.49 -18.38 4.43
CA GLY A 539 -37.59 -19.18 5.64
C GLY A 539 -39.01 -19.46 6.13
N MET A 540 -39.95 -19.67 5.21
CA MET A 540 -41.39 -19.81 5.46
C MET A 540 -41.95 -18.59 6.20
N SER A 541 -41.81 -17.41 5.59
CA SER A 541 -42.31 -16.16 6.17
C SER A 541 -43.79 -16.22 6.49
N ARG A 542 -44.17 -15.57 7.59
CA ARG A 542 -45.55 -15.47 8.09
C ARG A 542 -46.20 -14.12 7.80
N ASP A 543 -45.39 -13.17 7.34
CA ASP A 543 -45.81 -11.86 6.85
C ASP A 543 -45.92 -11.85 5.31
N GLN A 544 -46.12 -10.69 4.70
CA GLN A 544 -46.33 -10.60 3.24
C GLN A 544 -45.04 -10.73 2.40
N SER A 545 -43.90 -11.13 2.99
CA SER A 545 -42.62 -11.21 2.26
C SER A 545 -42.70 -12.10 1.01
N ARG A 546 -43.35 -13.26 1.12
CA ARG A 546 -43.50 -14.22 0.00
C ARG A 546 -44.37 -13.65 -1.11
N ASP A 547 -45.47 -12.99 -0.75
CA ASP A 547 -46.39 -12.38 -1.70
C ASP A 547 -45.74 -11.22 -2.45
N ILE A 548 -44.89 -10.43 -1.77
CA ILE A 548 -44.07 -9.39 -2.42
C ILE A 548 -43.14 -10.04 -3.45
N VAL A 549 -42.36 -11.05 -3.07
CA VAL A 549 -41.40 -11.69 -3.98
C VAL A 549 -42.12 -12.37 -5.15
N ALA A 550 -43.28 -13.00 -4.91
CA ALA A 550 -44.09 -13.62 -5.96
C ALA A 550 -44.57 -12.60 -7.00
N ARG A 551 -45.02 -11.41 -6.57
CA ARG A 551 -45.38 -10.31 -7.49
C ARG A 551 -44.19 -9.87 -8.34
N TYR A 552 -43.01 -9.74 -7.74
CA TYR A 552 -41.78 -9.41 -8.46
C TYR A 552 -41.37 -10.50 -9.46
N ALA A 553 -41.51 -11.78 -9.10
CA ALA A 553 -41.19 -12.91 -9.98
C ALA A 553 -42.09 -13.00 -11.23
N VAL A 554 -43.35 -12.55 -11.13
CA VAL A 554 -44.25 -12.44 -12.29
C VAL A 554 -43.79 -11.34 -13.25
N GLN A 555 -43.30 -10.22 -12.73
CA GLN A 555 -42.85 -9.08 -13.53
C GLN A 555 -41.43 -9.25 -14.09
N HIS A 556 -40.57 -9.98 -13.36
CA HIS A 556 -39.16 -10.17 -13.68
C HIS A 556 -38.81 -11.66 -13.63
N PRO A 557 -38.73 -12.35 -14.79
CA PRO A 557 -38.41 -13.78 -14.86
C PRO A 557 -37.03 -14.18 -14.29
N SER A 558 -36.15 -13.20 -14.06
CA SER A 558 -34.86 -13.39 -13.39
C SER A 558 -34.99 -13.65 -11.88
N ILE A 559 -36.13 -13.34 -11.27
CA ILE A 559 -36.39 -13.51 -9.83
C ILE A 559 -37.10 -14.85 -9.57
N ARG A 560 -36.59 -15.62 -8.60
CA ARG A 560 -37.19 -16.89 -8.19
C ARG A 560 -37.27 -16.99 -6.67
N LEU A 561 -38.43 -17.40 -6.18
CA LEU A 561 -38.68 -17.73 -4.78
C LEU A 561 -38.33 -19.21 -4.53
N LEU A 562 -37.54 -19.48 -3.50
CA LEU A 562 -37.13 -20.81 -3.06
C LEU A 562 -37.55 -21.02 -1.61
N ASP A 563 -37.98 -22.24 -1.28
CA ASP A 563 -38.36 -22.60 0.09
C ASP A 563 -37.14 -22.98 0.94
N ASN A 564 -37.11 -22.45 2.16
CA ASN A 564 -36.16 -22.81 3.20
C ASN A 564 -36.91 -23.28 4.47
N PRO A 565 -37.44 -24.52 4.48
CA PRO A 565 -38.27 -25.02 5.58
C PRO A 565 -37.53 -25.17 6.91
N GLN A 566 -36.18 -25.25 6.88
CA GLN A 566 -35.36 -25.29 8.09
C GLN A 566 -35.23 -23.93 8.77
N GLN A 567 -35.60 -22.84 8.09
CA GLN A 567 -35.63 -21.47 8.62
C GLN A 567 -34.28 -20.97 9.18
N VAL A 568 -33.18 -21.51 8.66
CA VAL A 568 -31.79 -21.17 9.02
C VAL A 568 -31.11 -20.54 7.81
N THR A 569 -30.28 -19.51 8.02
CA THR A 569 -29.69 -18.76 6.91
C THR A 569 -28.78 -19.62 6.00
N PRO A 570 -27.81 -20.39 6.52
CA PRO A 570 -27.03 -21.34 5.71
C PRO A 570 -27.84 -22.29 4.83
N THR A 571 -28.95 -22.86 5.32
CA THR A 571 -29.72 -23.86 4.57
C THR A 571 -30.39 -23.21 3.36
N GLY A 572 -30.93 -22.00 3.53
CA GLY A 572 -31.48 -21.19 2.44
C GLY A 572 -30.40 -20.74 1.45
N LEU A 573 -29.27 -20.24 1.94
CA LEU A 573 -28.14 -19.88 1.08
C LEU A 573 -27.64 -21.07 0.26
N ASN A 574 -27.48 -22.24 0.89
CA ASN A 574 -27.02 -23.45 0.21
C ASN A 574 -28.04 -23.95 -0.82
N ALA A 575 -29.35 -23.88 -0.53
CA ALA A 575 -30.38 -24.21 -1.51
C ALA A 575 -30.30 -23.28 -2.73
N ALA A 576 -30.16 -21.97 -2.50
CA ALA A 576 -30.01 -21.00 -3.58
C ALA A 576 -28.72 -21.21 -4.39
N ILE A 577 -27.57 -21.43 -3.73
CA ILE A 577 -26.28 -21.65 -4.39
C ILE A 577 -26.29 -22.92 -5.26
N ARG A 578 -26.96 -23.99 -4.82
CA ARG A 578 -27.11 -25.22 -5.63
C ARG A 578 -27.94 -25.00 -6.89
N MET A 579 -28.87 -24.06 -6.87
CA MET A 579 -29.76 -23.74 -8.01
C MET A 579 -29.24 -22.60 -8.90
N ALA A 580 -28.22 -21.87 -8.44
CA ALA A 580 -27.63 -20.75 -9.13
C ALA A 580 -27.05 -21.14 -10.49
N ARG A 581 -27.25 -20.30 -11.52
CA ARG A 581 -26.70 -20.46 -12.88
C ARG A 581 -25.52 -19.53 -13.18
N GLY A 582 -25.31 -18.46 -12.42
CA GLY A 582 -24.24 -17.48 -12.61
C GLY A 582 -22.84 -17.91 -12.19
N ASP A 583 -21.86 -17.58 -13.03
CA ASP A 583 -20.41 -17.78 -12.81
C ASP A 583 -19.91 -17.09 -11.53
N ILE A 584 -20.62 -16.04 -11.12
CA ILE A 584 -20.43 -15.31 -9.88
C ILE A 584 -21.65 -15.51 -8.99
N ILE A 585 -21.39 -15.80 -7.72
CA ILE A 585 -22.42 -15.88 -6.68
C ILE A 585 -22.28 -14.67 -5.77
N MET A 586 -23.34 -13.91 -5.60
CA MET A 586 -23.35 -12.72 -4.74
C MET A 586 -24.39 -12.86 -3.65
N ARG A 587 -24.00 -12.82 -2.38
CA ARG A 587 -24.97 -12.77 -1.28
C ARG A 587 -25.40 -11.34 -1.04
N MET A 588 -26.71 -11.11 -1.02
CA MET A 588 -27.33 -9.84 -0.64
C MET A 588 -28.38 -10.14 0.43
N ASP A 589 -28.62 -9.26 1.40
CA ASP A 589 -29.55 -9.51 2.51
C ASP A 589 -30.81 -8.64 2.36
N ALA A 590 -31.98 -9.20 2.69
CA ALA A 590 -33.29 -8.58 2.48
C ALA A 590 -33.49 -7.21 3.18
N HIS A 591 -32.74 -6.94 4.25
CA HIS A 591 -32.81 -5.68 5.01
C HIS A 591 -31.68 -4.68 4.66
N ALA A 592 -31.18 -4.73 3.42
CA ALA A 592 -30.17 -3.83 2.89
C ALA A 592 -30.56 -3.25 1.53
N VAL A 593 -30.08 -2.03 1.26
CA VAL A 593 -30.27 -1.32 -0.01
C VAL A 593 -28.91 -1.06 -0.64
N TYR A 594 -28.83 -1.25 -1.96
CA TYR A 594 -27.58 -1.24 -2.71
C TYR A 594 -27.58 -0.14 -3.77
N PRO A 595 -26.48 0.62 -3.94
CA PRO A 595 -26.41 1.62 -5.02
C PRO A 595 -26.34 0.95 -6.40
N PRO A 596 -26.77 1.62 -7.50
CA PRO A 596 -26.79 1.06 -8.85
C PRO A 596 -25.46 0.43 -9.31
N HIS A 597 -24.34 1.06 -8.95
CA HIS A 597 -23.00 0.59 -9.30
C HIS A 597 -22.46 -0.51 -8.37
N TYR A 598 -23.23 -1.00 -7.39
CA TYR A 598 -22.76 -2.01 -6.41
C TYR A 598 -22.32 -3.31 -7.07
N ILE A 599 -23.20 -3.94 -7.84
CA ILE A 599 -22.94 -5.21 -8.51
C ILE A 599 -21.81 -5.07 -9.54
N PRO A 600 -21.85 -4.11 -10.50
CA PRO A 600 -20.77 -3.92 -11.47
C PRO A 600 -19.41 -3.72 -10.82
N ARG A 601 -19.35 -2.95 -9.73
CA ARG A 601 -18.08 -2.63 -9.07
C ARG A 601 -17.47 -3.82 -8.36
N LEU A 602 -18.27 -4.63 -7.65
CA LEU A 602 -17.77 -5.84 -6.99
C LEU A 602 -17.30 -6.87 -8.02
N VAL A 603 -18.00 -7.01 -9.14
CA VAL A 603 -17.62 -7.88 -10.25
C VAL A 603 -16.31 -7.42 -10.90
N ALA A 604 -16.18 -6.11 -11.16
CA ALA A 604 -14.95 -5.52 -11.66
C ALA A 604 -13.78 -5.79 -10.69
N ALA A 605 -13.95 -5.54 -9.40
CA ALA A 605 -12.92 -5.83 -8.39
C ALA A 605 -12.54 -7.32 -8.32
N LEU A 606 -13.51 -8.22 -8.44
CA LEU A 606 -13.27 -9.67 -8.46
C LEU A 606 -12.38 -10.06 -9.64
N ARG A 607 -12.63 -9.49 -10.83
CA ARG A 607 -11.86 -9.72 -12.06
C ARG A 607 -10.49 -9.03 -12.04
N GLU A 608 -10.41 -7.78 -11.61
CA GLU A 608 -9.19 -6.97 -11.56
C GLU A 608 -8.13 -7.54 -10.62
N THR A 609 -8.57 -8.08 -9.48
CA THR A 609 -7.67 -8.50 -8.40
C THR A 609 -7.50 -10.01 -8.30
N ALA A 610 -8.34 -10.76 -9.03
CA ALA A 610 -8.49 -12.21 -8.90
C ALA A 610 -8.73 -12.66 -7.45
N ALA A 611 -9.40 -11.83 -6.64
CA ALA A 611 -9.81 -12.20 -5.29
C ALA A 611 -10.85 -13.34 -5.36
N ASP A 612 -10.95 -14.12 -4.30
CA ASP A 612 -11.92 -15.22 -4.20
C ASP A 612 -13.25 -14.75 -3.64
N ASN A 613 -13.22 -13.66 -2.86
CA ASN A 613 -14.39 -13.00 -2.31
C ASN A 613 -14.17 -11.49 -2.28
N VAL A 614 -15.14 -10.70 -2.74
CA VAL A 614 -15.09 -9.23 -2.68
C VAL A 614 -16.34 -8.69 -1.97
N GLY A 615 -16.19 -7.65 -1.18
CA GLY A 615 -17.31 -6.97 -0.52
C GLY A 615 -17.13 -5.47 -0.45
N GLY A 616 -18.23 -4.76 -0.27
CA GLY A 616 -18.28 -3.31 -0.06
C GLY A 616 -18.28 -2.91 1.41
N VAL A 617 -18.20 -1.61 1.65
CA VAL A 617 -18.39 -1.01 2.98
C VAL A 617 -19.89 -0.95 3.30
N ILE A 618 -20.23 -0.96 4.58
CA ILE A 618 -21.58 -0.81 5.11
C ILE A 618 -21.71 0.56 5.76
N ALA A 619 -22.63 1.37 5.25
CA ALA A 619 -23.19 2.49 6.01
C ALA A 619 -24.24 1.94 6.98
N THR A 620 -23.93 1.98 8.28
CA THR A 620 -24.90 1.56 9.30
C THR A 620 -25.84 2.73 9.60
N LEU A 621 -27.11 2.58 9.23
CA LEU A 621 -28.15 3.58 9.43
C LEU A 621 -28.98 3.26 10.67
N PRO A 622 -29.50 4.27 11.38
CA PRO A 622 -30.44 4.03 12.47
C PRO A 622 -31.75 3.48 11.92
N ALA A 623 -32.44 2.67 12.72
CA ALA A 623 -33.73 2.11 12.33
C ALA A 623 -34.91 3.09 12.47
N ASP A 624 -34.71 4.16 13.24
CA ASP A 624 -35.63 5.27 13.47
C ASP A 624 -34.85 6.46 14.05
N ASP A 625 -35.51 7.60 14.24
CA ASP A 625 -34.89 8.84 14.75
C ASP A 625 -34.77 8.90 16.28
N THR A 626 -34.91 7.78 16.99
CA THR A 626 -34.68 7.78 18.43
C THR A 626 -33.19 7.93 18.75
N PRO A 627 -32.82 8.60 19.87
CA PRO A 627 -31.43 8.69 20.30
C PRO A 627 -30.76 7.32 20.47
N ILE A 628 -31.52 6.30 20.88
CA ILE A 628 -31.00 4.94 21.06
C ILE A 628 -30.68 4.26 19.73
N ALA A 629 -31.54 4.37 18.72
CA ALA A 629 -31.28 3.81 17.39
C ALA A 629 -30.07 4.49 16.72
N ARG A 630 -29.95 5.82 16.84
CA ARG A 630 -28.77 6.57 16.40
C ARG A 630 -27.49 6.14 17.13
N ALA A 631 -27.55 5.96 18.44
CA ALA A 631 -26.42 5.51 19.23
C ALA A 631 -25.98 4.08 18.87
N ILE A 632 -26.94 3.18 18.58
CA ILE A 632 -26.65 1.83 18.09
C ILE A 632 -25.93 1.90 16.74
N ALA A 633 -26.43 2.68 15.79
CA ALA A 633 -25.80 2.86 14.49
C ALA A 633 -24.37 3.41 14.62
N ALA A 634 -24.18 4.45 15.44
CA ALA A 634 -22.88 5.04 15.71
C ALA A 634 -21.91 4.04 16.37
N ALA A 635 -22.35 3.28 17.37
CA ALA A 635 -21.51 2.31 18.06
C ALA A 635 -21.10 1.13 17.16
N LEU A 636 -21.99 0.69 16.25
CA LEU A 636 -21.68 -0.34 15.26
C LEU A 636 -20.71 0.14 14.17
N ALA A 637 -20.61 1.46 13.95
CA ALA A 637 -19.64 2.09 13.06
C ALA A 637 -18.37 2.57 13.81
N HIS A 638 -18.24 2.31 15.11
CA HIS A 638 -17.13 2.79 15.92
C HIS A 638 -16.11 1.67 16.24
N PRO A 639 -14.78 1.91 16.11
CA PRO A 639 -13.76 0.90 16.40
C PRO A 639 -13.84 0.34 17.82
N PHE A 640 -14.24 1.15 18.81
CA PHE A 640 -14.45 0.67 20.17
C PHE A 640 -15.57 -0.37 20.27
N GLY A 641 -16.64 -0.27 19.47
CA GLY A 641 -17.78 -1.19 19.55
C GLY A 641 -17.60 -2.48 18.75
N VAL A 642 -16.95 -2.42 17.58
CA VAL A 642 -16.84 -3.57 16.65
C VAL A 642 -15.40 -4.03 16.36
N GLY A 643 -14.41 -3.31 16.91
CA GLY A 643 -12.99 -3.50 16.61
C GLY A 643 -12.68 -3.25 15.13
N ASN A 644 -11.83 -4.09 14.55
CA ASN A 644 -11.40 -3.98 13.16
C ASN A 644 -12.40 -4.61 12.17
N ALA A 645 -13.71 -4.44 12.40
CA ALA A 645 -14.72 -4.79 11.40
C ALA A 645 -14.69 -3.70 10.31
N TYR A 646 -13.67 -3.74 9.44
CA TYR A 646 -13.36 -2.71 8.43
C TYR A 646 -14.53 -2.41 7.50
N PHE A 647 -15.38 -3.40 7.23
CA PHE A 647 -16.62 -3.21 6.47
C PHE A 647 -17.63 -2.30 7.18
N ARG A 648 -17.57 -2.10 8.50
CA ARG A 648 -18.43 -1.12 9.23
C ARG A 648 -17.73 0.19 9.55
N ILE A 649 -16.44 0.15 9.90
CA ILE A 649 -15.69 1.36 10.29
C ILE A 649 -15.13 2.13 9.09
N GLY A 650 -15.19 1.53 7.90
CA GLY A 650 -14.70 2.11 6.64
C GLY A 650 -13.22 1.82 6.37
N VAL A 651 -12.87 1.90 5.09
CA VAL A 651 -11.50 1.88 4.56
C VAL A 651 -11.36 2.97 3.50
N THR A 652 -10.16 3.49 3.28
CA THR A 652 -9.88 4.54 2.28
C THR A 652 -9.30 3.99 0.98
N GLU A 653 -8.80 2.76 1.01
CA GLU A 653 -8.19 2.05 -0.12
C GLU A 653 -8.62 0.57 -0.06
N PRO A 654 -8.68 -0.13 -1.21
CA PRO A 654 -8.95 -1.56 -1.24
C PRO A 654 -8.01 -2.33 -0.32
N ARG A 655 -8.56 -3.22 0.50
CA ARG A 655 -7.80 -3.91 1.56
C ARG A 655 -8.20 -5.37 1.66
N LEU A 656 -7.20 -6.24 1.75
CA LEU A 656 -7.44 -7.63 2.14
C LEU A 656 -7.88 -7.70 3.60
N VAL A 657 -9.02 -8.34 3.85
CA VAL A 657 -9.62 -8.46 5.17
C VAL A 657 -9.86 -9.92 5.53
N GLN A 658 -10.16 -10.17 6.82
CA GLN A 658 -10.42 -11.53 7.30
C GLN A 658 -11.89 -11.94 7.14
N ASN A 659 -12.78 -10.97 7.03
CA ASN A 659 -14.22 -11.19 7.01
C ASN A 659 -14.91 -10.01 6.34
N ILE A 660 -15.89 -10.32 5.49
CA ILE A 660 -16.87 -9.37 4.94
C ILE A 660 -18.27 -10.00 5.02
N PRO A 661 -19.29 -9.20 5.34
CA PRO A 661 -20.67 -9.58 5.03
C PRO A 661 -20.93 -9.38 3.52
N PHE A 662 -21.93 -10.07 2.99
CA PHE A 662 -22.42 -9.87 1.62
C PHE A 662 -21.34 -10.10 0.55
N GLY A 663 -20.73 -11.28 0.59
CA GLY A 663 -19.64 -11.62 -0.32
C GLY A 663 -20.08 -11.74 -1.78
N CYS A 664 -19.16 -11.40 -2.67
CA CYS A 664 -19.19 -11.65 -4.11
C CYS A 664 -18.09 -12.66 -4.43
N TRP A 665 -18.46 -13.90 -4.72
CA TRP A 665 -17.55 -15.02 -4.91
C TRP A 665 -17.53 -15.47 -6.36
N GLN A 666 -16.37 -15.95 -6.81
CA GLN A 666 -16.35 -16.87 -7.94
C GLN A 666 -17.05 -18.17 -7.53
N ARG A 667 -17.85 -18.74 -8.44
CA ARG A 667 -18.59 -19.98 -8.17
C ARG A 667 -17.68 -21.14 -7.73
N ASP A 668 -16.49 -21.25 -8.32
CA ASP A 668 -15.53 -22.33 -8.06
C ASP A 668 -15.12 -22.42 -6.58
N VAL A 669 -15.21 -21.32 -5.84
CA VAL A 669 -14.97 -21.27 -4.39
C VAL A 669 -15.83 -22.30 -3.66
N PHE A 670 -17.12 -22.40 -3.99
CA PHE A 670 -18.03 -23.34 -3.33
C PHE A 670 -17.73 -24.80 -3.66
N THR A 671 -17.16 -25.07 -4.83
CA THR A 671 -16.64 -26.40 -5.19
C THR A 671 -15.36 -26.71 -4.43
N ARG A 672 -14.49 -25.70 -4.25
CA ARG A 672 -13.17 -25.86 -3.63
C ARG A 672 -13.21 -26.03 -2.12
N ILE A 673 -14.02 -25.24 -1.42
CA ILE A 673 -14.07 -25.25 0.06
C ILE A 673 -15.38 -25.80 0.62
N GLY A 674 -16.36 -26.10 -0.22
CA GLY A 674 -17.70 -26.54 0.17
C GLY A 674 -18.67 -25.38 0.40
N LEU A 675 -19.92 -25.72 0.69
CA LEU A 675 -21.02 -24.78 0.98
C LEU A 675 -20.94 -24.20 2.41
N PHE A 676 -21.87 -23.30 2.78
CA PHE A 676 -21.97 -22.79 4.14
C PHE A 676 -22.30 -23.92 5.11
N ASP A 677 -21.68 -23.91 6.30
CA ASP A 677 -21.93 -24.94 7.31
C ASP A 677 -23.31 -24.73 7.95
N GLU A 678 -24.20 -25.71 7.78
CA GLU A 678 -25.60 -25.61 8.22
C GLU A 678 -25.78 -25.64 9.75
N GLU A 679 -24.76 -26.05 10.52
CA GLU A 679 -24.77 -25.90 11.98
C GLU A 679 -24.57 -24.43 12.42
N MET A 680 -24.10 -23.55 11.51
CA MET A 680 -23.77 -22.15 11.81
C MET A 680 -24.98 -21.22 11.68
N VAL A 681 -25.91 -21.29 12.65
CA VAL A 681 -27.09 -20.39 12.68
C VAL A 681 -26.69 -18.90 12.74
N ARG A 682 -25.54 -18.58 13.35
CA ARG A 682 -24.90 -17.25 13.33
C ARG A 682 -23.42 -17.41 13.05
N ASN A 683 -22.78 -16.34 12.56
CA ASN A 683 -21.37 -16.32 12.17
C ASN A 683 -21.03 -17.26 11.00
N GLN A 684 -22.02 -17.62 10.18
CA GLN A 684 -21.81 -18.44 8.98
C GLN A 684 -20.84 -17.79 7.98
N ASP A 685 -20.92 -16.47 7.78
CA ASP A 685 -19.97 -15.75 6.91
C ASP A 685 -18.57 -15.78 7.48
N ASP A 686 -18.45 -15.67 8.80
CA ASP A 686 -17.17 -15.66 9.48
C ASP A 686 -16.50 -17.04 9.46
N GLU A 687 -17.27 -18.12 9.62
CA GLU A 687 -16.79 -19.49 9.41
C GLU A 687 -16.34 -19.68 7.95
N PHE A 688 -17.21 -19.36 7.00
CA PHE A 688 -16.95 -19.56 5.57
C PHE A 688 -15.72 -18.77 5.11
N ASN A 689 -15.63 -17.50 5.48
CA ASN A 689 -14.49 -16.64 5.16
C ASN A 689 -13.19 -17.13 5.81
N GLN A 690 -13.25 -17.62 7.05
CA GLN A 690 -12.06 -18.19 7.70
C GLN A 690 -11.62 -19.51 7.05
N ARG A 691 -12.57 -20.37 6.68
CA ARG A 691 -12.31 -21.60 5.94
C ARG A 691 -11.73 -21.29 4.55
N LEU A 692 -12.23 -20.27 3.86
CA LEU A 692 -11.68 -19.78 2.60
C LEU A 692 -10.21 -19.35 2.75
N ILE A 693 -9.92 -18.51 3.75
CA ILE A 693 -8.54 -18.04 4.03
C ILE A 693 -7.61 -19.21 4.39
N GLN A 694 -8.10 -20.23 5.08
CA GLN A 694 -7.31 -21.43 5.38
C GLN A 694 -6.91 -22.21 4.14
N HIS A 695 -7.76 -22.21 3.11
CA HIS A 695 -7.49 -22.82 1.82
C HIS A 695 -6.84 -21.84 0.82
N GLY A 696 -6.14 -20.81 1.34
CA GLY A 696 -5.36 -19.86 0.52
C GLY A 696 -6.19 -18.75 -0.14
N GLY A 697 -7.50 -18.69 0.12
CA GLY A 697 -8.38 -17.71 -0.50
C GLY A 697 -8.16 -16.27 -0.01
N ARG A 698 -8.39 -15.31 -0.92
CA ARG A 698 -8.22 -13.88 -0.70
C ARG A 698 -9.57 -13.17 -0.64
N ILE A 699 -9.78 -12.41 0.43
CA ILE A 699 -11.00 -11.63 0.64
C ILE A 699 -10.66 -10.15 0.56
N LEU A 700 -11.24 -9.45 -0.40
CA LEU A 700 -10.99 -8.03 -0.65
C LEU A 700 -12.19 -7.18 -0.21
N LEU A 701 -11.93 -6.13 0.57
CA LEU A 701 -12.89 -5.07 0.87
C LEU A 701 -12.57 -3.85 0.01
N VAL A 702 -13.53 -3.34 -0.74
CA VAL A 702 -13.36 -2.14 -1.57
C VAL A 702 -14.08 -0.93 -0.94
N PRO A 703 -13.46 0.28 -0.95
CA PRO A 703 -13.98 1.46 -0.25
C PRO A 703 -15.09 2.21 -1.01
N ASP A 704 -15.18 1.99 -2.31
CA ASP A 704 -15.89 2.81 -3.30
C ASP A 704 -17.34 2.36 -3.54
N VAL A 705 -17.78 1.28 -2.89
CA VAL A 705 -19.18 0.86 -2.86
C VAL A 705 -19.65 0.70 -1.43
N VAL A 706 -20.77 1.36 -1.12
CA VAL A 706 -21.33 1.44 0.23
C VAL A 706 -22.77 0.94 0.21
N SER A 707 -23.03 -0.23 0.79
CA SER A 707 -24.39 -0.72 1.02
C SER A 707 -24.99 -0.09 2.29
N GLN A 708 -26.27 0.22 2.26
CA GLN A 708 -26.98 0.76 3.42
C GLN A 708 -27.58 -0.39 4.24
N TYR A 709 -27.31 -0.40 5.55
CA TYR A 709 -27.75 -1.44 6.48
C TYR A 709 -28.44 -0.81 7.69
N TYR A 710 -29.67 -1.22 7.96
CA TYR A 710 -30.42 -0.71 9.12
C TYR A 710 -30.03 -1.43 10.41
N ALA A 711 -29.67 -0.63 11.43
CA ALA A 711 -29.34 -1.11 12.76
C ALA A 711 -30.56 -1.66 13.51
N ARG A 712 -30.37 -2.16 14.73
CA ARG A 712 -31.48 -2.58 15.60
C ARG A 712 -32.09 -1.37 16.30
N ARG A 713 -33.39 -1.45 16.64
CA ARG A 713 -34.17 -0.36 17.27
C ARG A 713 -33.94 -0.24 18.78
N SER A 714 -33.51 -1.31 19.46
CA SER A 714 -33.39 -1.33 20.92
C SER A 714 -32.17 -2.08 21.46
N LEU A 715 -31.76 -1.72 22.67
CA LEU A 715 -30.68 -2.41 23.40
C LEU A 715 -30.95 -3.90 23.57
N ARG A 716 -32.20 -4.31 23.83
CA ARG A 716 -32.58 -5.72 23.99
C ARG A 716 -32.31 -6.51 22.70
N GLN A 717 -32.62 -5.92 21.55
CA GLN A 717 -32.35 -6.54 20.24
C GLN A 717 -30.85 -6.62 19.96
N VAL A 718 -30.09 -5.57 20.27
CA VAL A 718 -28.62 -5.54 20.15
C VAL A 718 -27.97 -6.57 21.07
N ALA A 719 -28.39 -6.63 22.32
CA ALA A 719 -27.91 -7.59 23.30
C ALA A 719 -28.12 -9.03 22.82
N ARG A 720 -29.33 -9.36 22.36
CA ARG A 720 -29.64 -10.68 21.79
C ARG A 720 -28.76 -11.01 20.58
N MET A 721 -28.55 -10.04 19.70
CA MET A 721 -27.71 -10.18 18.51
C MET A 721 -26.25 -10.46 18.88
N TYR A 722 -25.66 -9.65 19.76
CA TYR A 722 -24.26 -9.80 20.18
C TYR A 722 -24.03 -11.01 21.08
N LEU A 723 -25.02 -11.40 21.90
CA LEU A 723 -25.02 -12.67 22.63
C LEU A 723 -24.94 -13.84 21.65
N GLY A 724 -25.73 -13.82 20.57
CA GLY A 724 -25.65 -14.82 19.50
C GLY A 724 -24.29 -14.83 18.81
N TYR A 725 -23.75 -13.66 18.44
CA TYR A 725 -22.42 -13.58 17.83
C TYR A 725 -21.32 -14.12 18.74
N GLY A 726 -21.37 -13.81 20.04
CA GLY A 726 -20.47 -14.38 21.04
C GLY A 726 -20.63 -15.90 21.14
N TYR A 727 -21.87 -16.39 21.25
CA TYR A 727 -22.19 -17.81 21.45
C TYR A 727 -21.67 -18.72 20.35
N PHE A 728 -21.84 -18.34 19.08
CA PHE A 728 -21.39 -19.16 17.95
C PHE A 728 -19.89 -19.01 17.65
N LYS A 729 -19.20 -18.03 18.25
CA LYS A 729 -17.79 -17.77 17.93
C LYS A 729 -16.84 -18.91 18.35
N PRO A 730 -16.95 -19.51 19.55
CA PRO A 730 -16.19 -20.71 19.90
C PRO A 730 -16.44 -21.89 18.94
N LEU A 731 -17.65 -22.00 18.39
CA LEU A 731 -17.96 -23.03 17.40
C LEU A 731 -17.22 -22.79 16.07
N VAL A 732 -17.12 -21.54 15.62
CA VAL A 732 -16.25 -21.17 14.49
C VAL A 732 -14.82 -21.62 14.75
N PHE A 733 -14.24 -21.24 15.90
CA PHE A 733 -12.85 -21.59 16.23
C PHE A 733 -12.60 -23.09 16.26
N ARG A 734 -13.59 -23.87 16.71
CA ARG A 734 -13.51 -25.33 16.71
C ARG A 734 -13.57 -25.91 15.30
N LYS A 735 -14.49 -25.44 14.45
CA LYS A 735 -14.66 -25.93 13.07
C LYS A 735 -13.45 -25.57 12.19
N VAL A 736 -12.96 -24.35 12.34
CA VAL A 736 -11.77 -23.82 11.66
C VAL A 736 -10.47 -24.37 12.30
N GLY A 737 -10.51 -24.83 13.55
CA GLY A 737 -9.34 -25.41 14.24
C GLY A 737 -8.32 -24.40 14.77
N ARG A 738 -8.62 -23.10 14.79
CA ARG A 738 -7.74 -22.06 15.36
C ARG A 738 -8.48 -20.78 15.75
N VAL A 739 -7.91 -20.05 16.71
CA VAL A 739 -8.32 -18.67 17.03
C VAL A 739 -7.63 -17.71 16.06
N MET A 740 -8.39 -17.16 15.12
CA MET A 740 -7.85 -16.29 14.08
C MET A 740 -7.48 -14.88 14.56
N ASN A 741 -8.10 -14.41 15.65
CA ASN A 741 -7.86 -13.07 16.16
C ASN A 741 -8.07 -13.01 17.67
N LEU A 742 -6.99 -12.74 18.42
CA LEU A 742 -7.02 -12.63 19.88
C LEU A 742 -8.02 -11.57 20.38
N ARG A 743 -8.35 -10.55 19.57
CA ARG A 743 -9.34 -9.53 19.94
C ARG A 743 -10.73 -10.10 20.20
N GLN A 744 -11.07 -11.20 19.55
CA GLN A 744 -12.38 -11.84 19.69
C GLN A 744 -12.52 -12.55 21.05
N LEU A 745 -11.42 -12.72 21.79
CA LEU A 745 -11.41 -13.22 23.16
C LEU A 745 -11.56 -12.10 24.20
N ILE A 746 -11.24 -10.85 23.84
CA ILE A 746 -11.15 -9.73 24.79
C ILE A 746 -12.44 -9.54 25.60
N PRO A 747 -13.66 -9.52 25.00
CA PRO A 747 -14.86 -9.29 25.81
C PRO A 747 -15.13 -10.43 26.81
N ALA A 748 -14.80 -11.67 26.47
CA ALA A 748 -14.93 -12.80 27.40
C ALA A 748 -13.89 -12.72 28.53
N LEU A 749 -12.62 -12.43 28.17
CA LEU A 749 -11.54 -12.24 29.14
C LEU A 749 -11.81 -11.06 30.08
N PHE A 750 -12.43 -9.99 29.58
CA PHE A 750 -12.87 -8.84 30.38
C PHE A 750 -13.92 -9.24 31.43
N ILE A 751 -14.94 -10.02 31.05
CA ILE A 751 -15.96 -10.48 32.01
C ILE A 751 -15.34 -11.44 33.02
N LEU A 752 -14.49 -12.37 32.57
CA LEU A 752 -13.82 -13.32 33.46
C LEU A 752 -12.86 -12.60 34.42
N SER A 753 -12.11 -11.60 33.97
CA SER A 753 -11.21 -10.83 34.83
C SER A 753 -11.99 -10.04 35.88
N LEU A 754 -13.12 -9.43 35.52
CA LEU A 754 -14.02 -8.77 36.47
C LEU A 754 -14.56 -9.77 37.51
N ALA A 755 -15.06 -10.94 37.08
CA ALA A 755 -15.59 -11.94 38.00
C ALA A 755 -14.52 -12.48 38.96
N LEU A 756 -13.34 -12.82 38.44
CA LEU A 756 -12.23 -13.36 39.22
C LEU A 756 -11.67 -12.33 40.20
N THR A 757 -11.44 -11.09 39.75
CA THR A 757 -10.92 -10.02 40.63
C THR A 757 -11.95 -9.57 41.66
N ALA A 758 -13.25 -9.54 41.31
CA ALA A 758 -14.32 -9.28 42.26
C ALA A 758 -14.39 -10.34 43.35
N ALA A 759 -14.38 -11.63 42.97
CA ALA A 759 -14.36 -12.73 43.93
C ALA A 759 -13.13 -12.65 44.85
N ALA A 760 -11.94 -12.46 44.28
CA ALA A 760 -10.69 -12.37 45.04
C ALA A 760 -10.57 -11.08 45.90
N SER A 761 -11.38 -10.04 45.64
CA SER A 761 -11.27 -8.73 46.29
C SER A 761 -11.55 -8.76 47.80
N ALA A 762 -12.23 -9.80 48.30
CA ALA A 762 -12.47 -10.00 49.72
C ALA A 762 -11.19 -10.39 50.48
N TRP A 763 -10.27 -11.11 49.84
CA TRP A 763 -9.09 -11.70 50.48
C TRP A 763 -7.76 -11.09 50.04
N ILE A 764 -7.70 -10.52 48.83
CA ILE A 764 -6.47 -10.02 48.23
C ILE A 764 -6.63 -8.52 47.93
N PRO A 765 -5.97 -7.63 48.68
CA PRO A 765 -6.02 -6.18 48.43
C PRO A 765 -5.62 -5.80 47.00
N GLY A 766 -4.61 -6.47 46.43
CA GLY A 766 -4.21 -6.29 45.03
C GLY A 766 -5.32 -6.62 44.02
N ALA A 767 -6.17 -7.62 44.30
CA ALA A 767 -7.30 -7.95 43.45
C ALA A 767 -8.39 -6.88 43.50
N ARG A 768 -8.58 -6.23 44.66
CA ARG A 768 -9.49 -5.08 44.80
C ARG A 768 -9.02 -3.89 43.95
N PHE A 769 -7.74 -3.55 44.00
CA PHE A 769 -7.17 -2.50 43.13
C PHE A 769 -7.29 -2.87 41.65
N ALA A 770 -7.03 -4.13 41.29
CA ALA A 770 -7.20 -4.60 39.92
C ALA A 770 -8.65 -4.49 39.44
N PHE A 771 -9.63 -4.91 40.26
CA PHE A 771 -11.06 -4.82 39.93
C PHE A 771 -11.48 -3.37 39.65
N PHE A 772 -11.23 -2.45 40.60
CA PHE A 772 -11.59 -1.04 40.42
C PHE A 772 -10.78 -0.37 39.30
N GLY A 773 -9.52 -0.78 39.09
CA GLY A 773 -8.70 -0.32 37.97
C GLY A 773 -9.28 -0.71 36.61
N ILE A 774 -9.72 -1.97 36.45
CA ILE A 774 -10.35 -2.47 35.22
C ILE A 774 -11.69 -1.76 35.00
N VAL A 775 -12.55 -1.66 36.02
CA VAL A 775 -13.84 -0.97 35.94
C VAL A 775 -13.65 0.50 35.59
N GLY A 776 -12.73 1.19 36.26
CA GLY A 776 -12.45 2.61 36.04
C GLY A 776 -11.89 2.88 34.64
N ALA A 777 -10.92 2.08 34.19
CA ALA A 777 -10.36 2.21 32.84
C ALA A 777 -11.41 1.96 31.76
N TYR A 778 -12.27 0.94 31.94
CA TYR A 778 -13.36 0.65 31.01
C TYR A 778 -14.42 1.75 31.00
N ALA A 779 -14.82 2.24 32.18
CA ALA A 779 -15.77 3.34 32.30
C ALA A 779 -15.24 4.63 31.63
N ALA A 780 -13.95 4.96 31.84
CA ALA A 780 -13.32 6.10 31.17
C ALA A 780 -13.33 5.96 29.64
N ALA A 781 -13.05 4.75 29.12
CA ALA A 781 -13.11 4.49 27.68
C ALA A 781 -14.53 4.61 27.11
N VAL A 782 -15.54 4.07 27.82
CA VAL A 782 -16.96 4.20 27.45
C VAL A 782 -17.37 5.67 27.45
N LEU A 783 -17.04 6.43 28.50
CA LEU A 783 -17.36 7.85 28.61
C LEU A 783 -16.66 8.67 27.52
N GLY A 784 -15.40 8.38 27.20
CA GLY A 784 -14.69 9.02 26.09
C GLY A 784 -15.35 8.76 24.73
N CYS A 785 -15.78 7.52 24.46
CA CYS A 785 -16.49 7.18 23.22
C CYS A 785 -17.91 7.74 23.18
N ALA A 786 -18.60 7.77 24.32
CA ALA A 786 -19.92 8.38 24.46
C ALA A 786 -19.85 9.90 24.23
N PHE A 787 -18.83 10.57 24.78
CA PHE A 787 -18.55 11.98 24.54
C PHE A 787 -18.23 12.26 23.07
N HIS A 788 -17.38 11.45 22.44
CA HIS A 788 -17.13 11.54 20.99
C HIS A 788 -18.44 11.43 20.19
N THR A 789 -19.31 10.48 20.56
CA THR A 789 -20.62 10.31 19.92
C THR A 789 -21.52 11.53 20.15
N ALA A 790 -21.49 12.11 21.35
CA ALA A 790 -22.22 13.32 21.69
C ALA A 790 -21.83 14.51 20.80
N LEU A 791 -20.52 14.70 20.56
CA LEU A 791 -20.00 15.78 19.72
C LEU A 791 -20.47 15.69 18.25
N ARG A 792 -20.81 14.49 17.76
CA ARG A 792 -21.21 14.27 16.36
C ARG A 792 -22.71 14.15 16.16
N HIS A 793 -23.42 13.60 17.15
CA HIS A 793 -24.83 13.20 16.99
C HIS A 793 -25.75 13.74 18.11
N GLY A 794 -25.24 14.65 18.94
CA GLY A 794 -25.97 15.32 20.02
C GLY A 794 -25.90 14.60 21.37
N ALA A 795 -26.12 15.36 22.44
CA ALA A 795 -25.96 14.91 23.83
C ALA A 795 -26.82 13.68 24.17
N ALA A 796 -28.09 13.65 23.73
CA ALA A 796 -28.98 12.51 23.95
C ALA A 796 -28.47 11.21 23.29
N CYS A 797 -27.85 11.31 22.10
CA CYS A 797 -27.22 10.18 21.43
C CYS A 797 -25.96 9.72 22.18
N GLY A 798 -25.15 10.66 22.67
CA GLY A 798 -23.99 10.35 23.52
C GLY A 798 -24.37 9.62 24.81
N ALA A 799 -25.40 10.10 25.52
CA ALA A 799 -25.92 9.44 26.72
C ALA A 799 -26.40 8.01 26.42
N ALA A 800 -27.13 7.82 25.31
CA ALA A 800 -27.53 6.50 24.87
C ALA A 800 -26.32 5.61 24.51
N ALA A 801 -25.28 6.16 23.88
CA ALA A 801 -24.07 5.43 23.52
C ALA A 801 -23.32 4.87 24.74
N ALA A 802 -23.37 5.57 25.88
CA ALA A 802 -22.81 5.10 27.15
C ALA A 802 -23.46 3.79 27.63
N ALA A 803 -24.72 3.51 27.26
CA ALA A 803 -25.39 2.24 27.52
C ALA A 803 -25.16 1.21 26.38
N VAL A 804 -25.05 1.66 25.12
CA VAL A 804 -24.87 0.78 23.96
C VAL A 804 -23.51 0.08 23.99
N PHE A 805 -22.40 0.78 24.23
CA PHE A 805 -21.07 0.15 24.22
C PHE A 805 -20.94 -1.00 25.23
N PRO A 806 -21.32 -0.83 26.52
CA PRO A 806 -21.39 -1.94 27.46
C PRO A 806 -22.30 -3.08 27.00
N THR A 807 -23.47 -2.74 26.44
CA THR A 807 -24.40 -3.76 25.93
C THR A 807 -23.75 -4.64 24.87
N LEU A 808 -22.99 -4.07 23.93
CA LEU A 808 -22.26 -4.81 22.90
C LEU A 808 -21.21 -5.76 23.51
N HIS A 809 -20.33 -5.22 24.36
CA HIS A 809 -19.19 -5.96 24.90
C HIS A 809 -19.62 -7.05 25.90
N VAL A 810 -20.51 -6.71 26.84
CA VAL A 810 -20.98 -7.65 27.87
C VAL A 810 -21.79 -8.77 27.21
N SER A 811 -22.71 -8.45 26.30
CA SER A 811 -23.51 -9.48 25.63
C SER A 811 -22.64 -10.43 24.82
N TYR A 812 -21.67 -9.91 24.06
CA TYR A 812 -20.73 -10.75 23.31
C TYR A 812 -19.88 -11.62 24.24
N GLY A 813 -19.33 -11.06 25.31
CA GLY A 813 -18.49 -11.80 26.26
C GLY A 813 -19.26 -12.92 26.96
N LEU A 814 -20.49 -12.64 27.45
CA LEU A 814 -21.36 -13.65 28.05
C LEU A 814 -21.73 -14.74 27.05
N GLY A 815 -22.05 -14.34 25.81
CA GLY A 815 -22.33 -15.27 24.73
C GLY A 815 -21.15 -16.19 24.48
N PHE A 816 -19.95 -15.63 24.38
CA PHE A 816 -18.72 -16.38 24.17
C PHE A 816 -18.44 -17.38 25.29
N ILE A 817 -18.52 -16.95 26.56
CA ILE A 817 -18.32 -17.84 27.72
C ILE A 817 -19.31 -19.01 27.68
N ARG A 818 -20.59 -18.71 27.43
CA ARG A 818 -21.63 -19.75 27.28
C ARG A 818 -21.35 -20.68 26.11
N GLY A 819 -20.91 -20.13 24.98
CA GLY A 819 -20.57 -20.88 23.77
C GLY A 819 -19.39 -21.84 23.99
N VAL A 820 -18.37 -21.43 24.74
CA VAL A 820 -17.28 -22.32 25.16
C VAL A 820 -17.87 -23.46 26.00
N TRP A 821 -18.63 -23.14 27.05
CA TRP A 821 -19.23 -24.17 27.90
C TRP A 821 -20.09 -25.18 27.14
N ASP A 822 -20.96 -24.72 26.25
CA ASP A 822 -21.89 -25.58 25.51
C ASP A 822 -21.17 -26.38 24.40
N HIS A 823 -20.26 -25.76 23.63
CA HIS A 823 -19.66 -26.37 22.45
C HIS A 823 -18.35 -27.14 22.72
N THR A 824 -17.64 -26.85 23.81
CA THR A 824 -16.43 -27.61 24.19
C THR A 824 -16.67 -28.47 25.42
N VAL A 825 -17.16 -27.91 26.53
CA VAL A 825 -17.21 -28.62 27.82
C VAL A 825 -18.38 -29.62 27.91
N ARG A 826 -19.61 -29.21 27.57
CA ARG A 826 -20.80 -30.09 27.67
C ARG A 826 -20.80 -31.24 26.65
N ARG A 827 -20.23 -31.04 25.46
CA ARG A 827 -20.10 -32.12 24.45
C ARG A 827 -19.02 -33.14 24.84
N HIS A 828 -17.92 -32.71 25.47
CA HIS A 828 -16.94 -33.63 26.08
C HIS A 828 -17.56 -34.45 27.21
N ARG A 829 -18.39 -33.84 28.08
CA ARG A 829 -19.12 -34.58 29.12
C ARG A 829 -20.17 -35.54 28.55
N ARG A 830 -20.85 -35.23 27.44
CA ARG A 830 -21.74 -36.19 26.75
C ARG A 830 -20.96 -37.34 26.09
N ARG A 831 -19.82 -37.09 25.45
CA ARG A 831 -18.94 -38.16 24.92
C ARG A 831 -18.33 -39.02 26.03
N ALA A 832 -17.94 -38.42 27.16
CA ALA A 832 -17.43 -39.14 28.32
C ALA A 832 -18.53 -39.93 29.06
N ALA A 833 -19.73 -39.38 29.19
CA ALA A 833 -20.87 -40.10 29.77
C ALA A 833 -21.37 -41.26 28.88
N VAL A 834 -21.29 -41.10 27.54
CA VAL A 834 -21.56 -42.20 26.59
C VAL A 834 -20.46 -43.27 26.63
N ALA A 835 -19.22 -42.90 26.96
CA ALA A 835 -18.11 -43.84 27.14
C ALA A 835 -18.09 -44.55 28.51
N VAL A 836 -18.93 -44.14 29.46
CA VAL A 836 -19.01 -44.67 30.85
C VAL A 836 -20.33 -45.41 31.11
N LEU A 837 -21.09 -45.75 30.07
CA LEU A 837 -22.15 -46.75 30.20
C LEU A 837 -21.50 -48.15 30.20
N PRO A 838 -21.77 -49.04 31.18
CA PRO A 838 -21.20 -50.38 31.20
C PRO A 838 -21.63 -51.15 29.96
N GLN A 839 -20.66 -51.80 29.31
CA GLN A 839 -20.93 -52.86 28.34
C GLN A 839 -21.50 -54.08 29.07
N THR A 840 -22.79 -54.07 29.39
CA THR A 840 -23.51 -55.28 29.80
C THR A 840 -24.88 -55.34 29.12
N ALA A 841 -25.15 -56.51 28.54
CA ALA A 841 -26.32 -56.93 27.75
C ALA A 841 -26.34 -56.42 26.29
N GLY A 842 -26.29 -57.24 25.25
CA GLY A 842 -26.28 -58.70 25.17
C GLY A 842 -26.09 -59.13 23.72
N ARG A 843 -25.41 -60.26 23.52
CA ARG A 843 -25.58 -61.11 22.35
C ARG A 843 -27.08 -61.44 22.23
N GLN A 844 -27.68 -61.22 21.06
CA GLN A 844 -28.59 -62.17 20.40
C GLN A 844 -29.20 -61.56 19.14
N ALA A 845 -29.09 -62.31 18.03
CA ALA A 845 -30.04 -62.42 16.91
C ALA A 845 -30.33 -61.15 16.07
N ALA A 846 -30.63 -61.21 14.78
CA ALA A 846 -30.55 -62.20 13.71
C ALA A 846 -30.89 -61.40 12.44
N ALA A 847 -30.50 -61.95 11.28
CA ALA A 847 -30.81 -61.43 9.96
C ALA A 847 -32.30 -61.15 9.72
N VAL A 848 -32.62 -60.07 9.00
CA VAL A 848 -33.81 -60.00 8.12
C VAL A 848 -33.46 -59.12 6.90
N GLN A 849 -33.61 -59.74 5.72
CA GLN A 849 -33.56 -59.15 4.38
C GLN A 849 -34.74 -58.18 4.11
N PRO A 850 -34.68 -57.37 3.03
CA PRO A 850 -35.63 -56.28 2.81
C PRO A 850 -36.94 -56.76 2.16
N ARG A 851 -38.05 -56.08 2.47
CA ARG A 851 -39.23 -56.01 1.61
C ARG A 851 -39.89 -54.64 1.72
N ASP A 852 -40.00 -54.00 0.56
CA ASP A 852 -41.12 -53.23 0.03
C ASP A 852 -42.04 -52.52 1.03
N SER A 853 -41.95 -51.18 1.08
CA SER A 853 -42.97 -50.24 0.56
C SER A 853 -42.50 -48.79 0.72
#